data_AF-A0A1F9RXF8-F1
#
_entry.id   AF-A0A1F9RXF8-F1
#
_cell.length_a   1.000
_cell.length_b   1.000
_cell.length_c   1.000
_cell.angle_alpha   90.00
_cell.angle_beta   90.00
_cell.angle_gamma   90.00
#
_symmetry.space_group_name_H-M   'P 1'
#
loop_
_entity.id
_entity.type
_entity.pdbx_description
1 polymer ?
#
loop_
_entity_poly.entity_id
_entity_poly.type
_entity_poly.pdbx_seq_one_letter_code
_entity_poly.pdbx_strand_id
1 'polypeptide(L)'
;MTLPDLGGLRRVCAGNLLTDEAELFSYSCDAASGRARPDVVVLAASAAEVQGAVRWCAEHKVPYVARGAGTNLSGGCIPLRGGVVISLARLDRILVVDTKRNVAVVEPGVVNLRLQEALAEVGRFYAPDPASYRVCTIGGNVAENAGGPRCLKYGVTSDHVRAVEAVMPDGTLERFSAEDAGCDFLSLLVGSEGTLGIAVKVWLDILPLPETLATALAAFPSLDAAMGCVSDVIAAGVLPRALEAMDRATIDTIEASAPAGYPRAEAVLLFELEGSPTAVERDLGKLRALCAARGATDLRLATDAAQSDKLWEGRRSAYAALSRTAPSVSVEDGVVPRQALTAAAARIRSIAAEHGLKPHLLFHAGDGNLHPNIPYDSRDPEQCERVRRASHDMLKAYVELGGSISGEHGIGVEKRPAMLWLHEPPALELMRRVKRAIDPDGLANPGKILPLPEDGSADGVPALRRRPPSDAQWSLIERVREKAGAKEPLFVVGTRTKLPAEMAEDKGEFLTTRPMSRVLDFDRANFTVTVEAGILLRELKAELEPEGFYVPLPLMPGTLGGLLAVRPWPGIRRSILGLRILLADGSFMDLGGKVVKNVAGYDLQRALLGSWGTLAVILEATLKLSPVRPEIPNELPKPELPQFGRWHRKLKEAFDPDGRLNRWR
;
A
#
# COMPACT_ATOMS: atom_id res chain seq x y z
N MET A 1 25.51 -18.77 11.47
CA MET A 1 26.79 -18.07 11.21
C MET A 1 27.24 -17.52 12.54
N THR A 2 28.49 -17.73 12.97
CA THR A 2 28.97 -17.13 14.23
C THR A 2 29.17 -15.64 14.01
N LEU A 3 28.53 -14.78 14.81
CA LEU A 3 28.70 -13.33 14.67
C LEU A 3 30.16 -12.92 14.90
N PRO A 4 30.65 -11.86 14.22
CA PRO A 4 31.93 -11.23 14.56
C PRO A 4 31.91 -10.64 15.98
N ASP A 5 33.09 -10.20 16.45
CA ASP A 5 33.19 -9.47 17.72
C ASP A 5 32.20 -8.29 17.76
N LEU A 6 31.32 -8.29 18.77
CA LEU A 6 30.31 -7.26 18.97
C LEU A 6 30.89 -5.97 19.52
N GLY A 7 32.19 -5.90 19.86
CA GLY A 7 32.85 -4.69 20.34
C GLY A 7 32.65 -3.48 19.42
N GLY A 8 32.69 -3.70 18.10
CA GLY A 8 32.39 -2.66 17.10
C GLY A 8 30.94 -2.18 17.17
N LEU A 9 29.98 -3.12 17.14
CA LEU A 9 28.56 -2.83 17.21
C LEU A 9 28.18 -2.13 18.53
N ARG A 10 28.79 -2.57 19.65
CA ARG A 10 28.58 -1.98 20.97
C ARG A 10 29.00 -0.52 21.03
N ARG A 11 30.12 -0.15 20.39
CA ARG A 11 30.59 1.24 20.32
C ARG A 11 29.64 2.12 19.52
N VAL A 12 29.19 1.68 18.34
CA VAL A 12 28.33 2.49 17.46
C VAL A 12 26.91 2.65 17.99
N CYS A 13 26.45 1.75 18.86
CA CYS A 13 25.13 1.83 19.51
C CYS A 13 25.20 2.28 20.98
N ALA A 14 26.32 2.90 21.41
CA ALA A 14 26.50 3.41 22.79
C ALA A 14 26.17 2.39 23.90
N GLY A 15 26.42 1.10 23.67
CA GLY A 15 26.12 0.03 24.61
C GLY A 15 24.68 -0.49 24.62
N ASN A 16 23.77 0.08 23.82
CA ASN A 16 22.36 -0.32 23.73
C ASN A 16 22.14 -1.61 22.94
N LEU A 17 22.66 -2.73 23.46
CA LEU A 17 22.55 -4.06 22.88
C LEU A 17 21.90 -5.04 23.84
N LEU A 18 21.00 -5.89 23.32
CA LEU A 18 20.45 -7.05 24.02
C LEU A 18 21.08 -8.31 23.45
N THR A 19 21.55 -9.18 24.34
CA THR A 19 22.18 -10.47 24.00
C THR A 19 21.69 -11.60 24.90
N ASP A 20 20.90 -11.31 25.93
CA ASP A 20 20.31 -12.35 26.78
C ASP A 20 19.20 -13.12 26.03
N GLU A 21 19.12 -14.43 26.21
CA GLU A 21 18.16 -15.27 25.49
C GLU A 21 16.70 -14.86 25.72
N ALA A 22 16.33 -14.46 26.93
CA ALA A 22 14.96 -14.03 27.22
C ALA A 22 14.62 -12.72 26.50
N GLU A 23 15.60 -11.82 26.40
CA GLU A 23 15.46 -10.57 25.66
C GLU A 23 15.35 -10.84 24.14
N LEU A 24 16.26 -11.65 23.58
CA LEU A 24 16.24 -12.02 22.16
C LEU A 24 14.93 -12.69 21.75
N PHE A 25 14.34 -13.50 22.63
CA PHE A 25 13.06 -14.17 22.39
C PHE A 25 11.92 -13.17 22.13
N SER A 26 11.91 -12.01 22.78
CA SER A 26 10.88 -10.97 22.59
C SER A 26 10.96 -10.29 21.20
N TYR A 27 12.10 -10.44 20.51
CA TYR A 27 12.34 -9.93 19.16
C TYR A 27 12.32 -11.04 18.10
N SER A 28 11.94 -12.27 18.47
CA SER A 28 11.94 -13.42 17.55
C SER A 28 10.69 -13.52 16.65
N CYS A 29 9.65 -12.75 16.94
CA CYS A 29 8.34 -12.81 16.27
C CYS A 29 7.68 -11.44 16.17
N ASP A 30 6.72 -11.30 15.27
CA ASP A 30 5.69 -10.25 15.30
C ASP A 30 4.34 -10.88 15.69
N ALA A 31 3.22 -10.34 15.21
CA ALA A 31 1.89 -10.88 15.47
C ALA A 31 1.50 -11.99 14.48
N ALA A 32 2.35 -12.31 13.50
CA ALA A 32 2.21 -13.48 12.65
C ALA A 32 2.54 -14.78 13.41
N SER A 33 2.33 -15.93 12.76
CA SER A 33 2.54 -17.24 13.38
C SER A 33 4.02 -17.65 13.51
N GLY A 34 4.89 -17.13 12.64
CA GLY A 34 6.29 -17.53 12.53
C GLY A 34 7.20 -17.00 13.64
N ARG A 35 8.34 -17.67 13.85
CA ARG A 35 9.42 -17.23 14.75
C ARG A 35 10.79 -17.56 14.19
N ALA A 36 11.78 -16.69 14.44
CA ALA A 36 13.19 -16.97 14.21
C ALA A 36 14.03 -16.19 15.24
N ARG A 37 15.07 -16.81 15.78
CA ARG A 37 15.91 -16.19 16.82
C ARG A 37 16.88 -15.16 16.18
N PRO A 38 16.92 -13.89 16.63
CA PRO A 38 18.00 -12.96 16.28
C PRO A 38 19.30 -13.31 16.99
N ASP A 39 20.44 -12.87 16.46
CA ASP A 39 21.73 -13.07 17.12
C ASP A 39 22.05 -11.93 18.12
N VAL A 40 21.55 -10.72 17.87
CA VAL A 40 21.66 -9.54 18.75
C VAL A 40 20.55 -8.54 18.43
N VAL A 41 20.10 -7.77 19.43
CA VAL A 41 19.17 -6.66 19.24
C VAL A 41 19.85 -5.34 19.57
N VAL A 42 19.76 -4.37 18.66
CA VAL A 42 20.14 -2.96 18.87
C VAL A 42 18.91 -2.18 19.29
N LEU A 43 18.97 -1.49 20.43
CA LEU A 43 17.95 -0.53 20.85
C LEU A 43 18.37 0.88 20.46
N ALA A 44 18.30 1.18 19.16
CA ALA A 44 18.76 2.45 18.62
C ALA A 44 17.95 3.60 19.23
N ALA A 45 18.63 4.67 19.63
CA ALA A 45 18.05 5.89 20.20
C ALA A 45 18.29 7.13 19.32
N SER A 46 18.97 6.98 18.17
CA SER A 46 19.18 8.06 17.21
C SER A 46 19.41 7.54 15.79
N ALA A 47 19.22 8.40 14.79
CA ALA A 47 19.53 8.09 13.40
C ALA A 47 21.03 7.76 13.19
N ALA A 48 21.92 8.29 14.03
CA ALA A 48 23.36 8.00 13.97
C ALA A 48 23.66 6.56 14.42
N GLU A 49 22.98 6.07 15.46
CA GLU A 49 23.11 4.69 15.92
C GLU A 49 22.56 3.70 14.88
N VAL A 50 21.45 4.02 14.22
CA VAL A 50 20.91 3.22 13.10
C VAL A 50 21.93 3.15 11.96
N GLN A 51 22.51 4.28 11.54
CA GLN A 51 23.57 4.30 10.53
C GLN A 51 24.77 3.46 10.94
N GLY A 52 25.23 3.62 12.19
CA GLY A 52 26.36 2.86 12.72
C GLY A 52 26.11 1.35 12.68
N ALA A 53 24.93 0.90 13.11
CA ALA A 53 24.53 -0.51 13.06
C ALA A 53 24.46 -1.04 11.63
N VAL A 54 23.86 -0.31 10.69
CA VAL A 54 23.77 -0.72 9.27
C VAL A 54 25.16 -0.78 8.63
N ARG A 55 26.04 0.21 8.88
CA ARG A 55 27.43 0.17 8.37
C ARG A 55 28.20 -1.01 8.91
N TRP A 56 28.05 -1.31 10.21
CA TRP A 56 28.67 -2.48 10.82
C TRP A 56 28.17 -3.76 10.15
N CYS A 57 26.86 -3.88 9.92
CA CYS A 57 26.27 -5.02 9.21
C CYS A 57 26.80 -5.16 7.77
N ALA A 58 26.90 -4.05 7.03
CA ALA A 58 27.42 -4.03 5.66
C ALA A 58 28.90 -4.43 5.60
N GLU A 59 29.73 -3.92 6.51
CA GLU A 59 31.16 -4.25 6.63
C GLU A 59 31.38 -5.72 6.95
N HIS A 60 30.57 -6.29 7.86
CA HIS A 60 30.73 -7.66 8.35
C HIS A 60 29.86 -8.69 7.62
N LYS A 61 29.11 -8.26 6.59
CA LYS A 61 28.16 -9.09 5.83
C LYS A 61 27.15 -9.81 6.72
N VAL A 62 26.66 -9.11 7.75
CA VAL A 62 25.64 -9.61 8.69
C VAL A 62 24.26 -9.10 8.25
N PRO A 63 23.24 -9.98 8.12
CA PRO A 63 21.89 -9.54 7.79
C PRO A 63 21.28 -8.75 8.95
N TYR A 64 20.36 -7.85 8.64
CA TYR A 64 19.67 -7.05 9.64
C TYR A 64 18.19 -6.89 9.34
N VAL A 65 17.40 -6.65 10.40
CA VAL A 65 15.96 -6.41 10.32
C VAL A 65 15.61 -5.17 11.13
N ALA A 66 14.96 -4.19 10.51
CA ALA A 66 14.40 -3.05 11.24
C ALA A 66 13.09 -3.45 11.91
N ARG A 67 12.86 -2.98 13.15
CA ARG A 67 11.66 -3.30 13.91
C ARG A 67 11.10 -2.06 14.63
N GLY A 68 9.81 -1.79 14.41
CA GLY A 68 9.01 -0.90 15.26
C GLY A 68 8.48 -1.65 16.49
N ALA A 69 7.16 -1.62 16.69
CA ALA A 69 6.49 -2.34 17.79
C ALA A 69 6.33 -3.86 17.55
N GLY A 70 6.47 -4.34 16.31
CA GLY A 70 6.28 -5.77 15.98
C GLY A 70 4.81 -6.21 15.91
N THR A 71 3.92 -5.30 15.49
CA THR A 71 2.47 -5.56 15.38
C THR A 71 2.02 -6.01 13.98
N ASN A 72 2.94 -6.23 13.03
CA ASN A 72 2.58 -6.67 11.68
C ASN A 72 2.07 -8.13 11.69
N LEU A 73 1.30 -8.49 10.66
CA LEU A 73 0.63 -9.79 10.48
C LEU A 73 1.11 -10.46 9.18
N SER A 74 2.40 -10.35 8.89
CA SER A 74 2.98 -10.91 7.67
C SER A 74 4.32 -11.61 7.91
N GLY A 75 4.89 -11.51 9.11
CA GLY A 75 6.24 -11.95 9.42
C GLY A 75 7.31 -10.96 8.96
N GLY A 76 6.94 -9.72 8.67
CA GLY A 76 7.79 -8.69 8.08
C GLY A 76 9.02 -8.36 8.93
N CYS A 77 8.96 -8.54 10.26
CA CYS A 77 10.10 -8.26 11.14
C CYS A 77 10.66 -9.50 11.86
N ILE A 78 10.35 -10.70 11.37
CA ILE A 78 10.97 -11.96 11.83
C ILE A 78 12.40 -12.06 11.27
N PRO A 79 13.43 -12.25 12.10
CA PRO A 79 14.82 -12.36 11.66
C PRO A 79 15.14 -13.75 11.10
N LEU A 80 14.55 -14.11 9.94
CA LEU A 80 14.68 -15.43 9.30
C LEU A 80 16.13 -15.93 9.12
N ARG A 81 17.10 -15.01 8.99
CA ARG A 81 18.53 -15.34 8.83
C ARG A 81 19.35 -14.98 10.06
N GLY A 82 18.72 -14.85 11.23
CA GLY A 82 19.35 -14.33 12.44
C GLY A 82 19.82 -12.90 12.24
N GLY A 83 21.04 -12.61 12.67
CA GLY A 83 21.68 -11.31 12.53
C GLY A 83 21.19 -10.28 13.52
N VAL A 84 21.21 -9.01 13.10
CA VAL A 84 20.92 -7.86 13.96
C VAL A 84 19.47 -7.41 13.80
N VAL A 85 18.69 -7.42 14.87
CA VAL A 85 17.42 -6.68 14.90
C VAL A 85 17.68 -5.27 15.38
N ILE A 86 17.33 -4.26 14.57
CA ILE A 86 17.48 -2.84 14.89
C ILE A 86 16.10 -2.31 15.32
N SER A 87 15.89 -2.20 16.62
CA SER A 87 14.67 -1.61 17.17
C SER A 87 14.71 -0.09 17.07
N LEU A 88 13.64 0.49 16.52
CA LEU A 88 13.47 1.93 16.35
C LEU A 88 12.59 2.56 17.45
N ALA A 89 12.17 1.76 18.44
CA ALA A 89 11.16 2.16 19.42
C ALA A 89 11.58 3.35 20.31
N ARG A 90 12.89 3.63 20.46
CA ARG A 90 13.39 4.78 21.24
C ARG A 90 13.56 6.06 20.42
N LEU A 91 13.39 6.02 19.09
CA LEU A 91 13.30 7.21 18.24
C LEU A 91 11.83 7.64 18.21
N ASP A 92 11.28 8.17 19.30
CA ASP A 92 9.84 8.32 19.51
C ASP A 92 9.36 9.77 19.69
N ARG A 93 10.13 10.75 19.20
CA ARG A 93 9.79 12.17 19.34
C ARG A 93 8.94 12.69 18.18
N ILE A 94 7.92 13.47 18.54
CA ILE A 94 7.26 14.40 17.61
C ILE A 94 8.14 15.65 17.57
N LEU A 95 8.75 15.92 16.43
CA LEU A 95 9.76 16.97 16.27
C LEU A 95 9.15 18.32 15.92
N VAL A 96 8.16 18.33 15.03
CA VAL A 96 7.49 19.55 14.54
C VAL A 96 6.01 19.25 14.25
N VAL A 97 5.13 20.18 14.62
CA VAL A 97 3.75 20.24 14.13
C VAL A 97 3.53 21.64 13.53
N ASP A 98 3.40 21.71 12.21
CA ASP A 98 3.21 22.95 11.45
C ASP A 98 1.81 22.96 10.82
N THR A 99 0.87 23.59 11.52
CA THR A 99 -0.54 23.70 11.09
C THR A 99 -0.75 24.67 9.93
N LYS A 100 0.24 25.51 9.59
CA LYS A 100 0.21 26.40 8.43
C LYS A 100 0.57 25.64 7.15
N ARG A 101 1.56 24.75 7.25
CA ARG A 101 1.99 23.89 6.13
C ARG A 101 1.26 22.54 6.08
N ASN A 102 0.44 22.24 7.08
CA ASN A 102 -0.23 20.95 7.26
C ASN A 102 0.77 19.78 7.30
N VAL A 103 1.82 19.92 8.10
CA VAL A 103 2.88 18.90 8.25
C VAL A 103 3.13 18.56 9.72
N ALA A 104 3.31 17.27 10.01
CA ALA A 104 4.00 16.81 11.20
C ALA A 104 5.35 16.17 10.82
N VAL A 105 6.40 16.42 11.60
CA VAL A 105 7.70 15.76 11.45
C VAL A 105 7.93 14.92 12.68
N VAL A 106 8.17 13.63 12.49
CA VAL A 106 8.21 12.65 13.57
C VAL A 106 9.36 11.67 13.39
N GLU A 107 9.83 11.13 14.49
CA GLU A 107 10.71 9.97 14.52
C GLU A 107 9.88 8.66 14.34
N PRO A 108 10.47 7.56 13.81
CA PRO A 108 9.73 6.35 13.40
C PRO A 108 9.15 5.53 14.56
N GLY A 109 9.62 5.71 15.78
CA GLY A 109 9.16 5.06 17.00
C GLY A 109 7.92 5.72 17.61
N VAL A 110 7.47 6.88 17.11
CA VAL A 110 6.23 7.51 17.58
C VAL A 110 5.07 6.54 17.37
N VAL A 111 4.33 6.23 18.45
CA VAL A 111 3.10 5.45 18.38
C VAL A 111 2.02 6.27 17.66
N ASN A 112 1.28 5.63 16.75
CA ASN A 112 0.28 6.33 15.92
C ASN A 112 -0.75 7.07 16.79
N LEU A 113 -1.32 6.44 17.81
CA LEU A 113 -2.25 7.09 18.75
C LEU A 113 -1.65 8.36 19.39
N ARG A 114 -0.40 8.31 19.85
CA ARG A 114 0.27 9.49 20.45
C ARG A 114 0.38 10.65 19.47
N LEU A 115 0.61 10.37 18.18
CA LEU A 115 0.56 11.40 17.14
C LEU A 115 -0.86 11.94 16.97
N GLN A 116 -1.88 11.07 16.93
CA GLN A 116 -3.28 11.50 16.78
C GLN A 116 -3.71 12.42 17.93
N GLU A 117 -3.39 12.06 19.18
CA GLU A 117 -3.70 12.85 20.37
C GLU A 117 -3.04 14.24 20.30
N ALA A 118 -1.74 14.29 19.99
CA ALA A 118 -1.01 15.55 19.85
C ALA A 118 -1.55 16.45 18.70
N LEU A 119 -2.03 15.85 17.61
CA LEU A 119 -2.62 16.60 16.50
C LEU A 119 -4.03 17.12 16.83
N ALA A 120 -4.82 16.35 17.59
CA ALA A 120 -6.17 16.73 17.97
C ALA A 120 -6.18 18.02 18.81
N GLU A 121 -5.18 18.22 19.69
CA GLU A 121 -5.01 19.44 20.50
C GLU A 121 -4.90 20.73 19.65
N VAL A 122 -4.47 20.61 18.39
CA VAL A 122 -4.32 21.73 17.46
C VAL A 122 -5.33 21.68 16.32
N GLY A 123 -6.43 20.92 16.48
CA GLY A 123 -7.52 20.82 15.52
C GLY A 123 -7.15 20.06 14.24
N ARG A 124 -6.17 19.14 14.33
CA ARG A 124 -5.67 18.34 13.20
C ARG A 124 -5.79 16.84 13.48
N PHE A 125 -5.59 16.02 12.45
CA PHE A 125 -5.42 14.57 12.57
C PHE A 125 -4.50 14.01 11.47
N TYR A 126 -3.96 12.81 11.70
CA TYR A 126 -3.26 12.00 10.71
C TYR A 126 -4.22 10.94 10.16
N ALA A 127 -4.35 10.79 8.85
CA ALA A 127 -5.45 9.98 8.30
C ALA A 127 -5.30 8.46 8.53
N PRO A 128 -4.14 7.84 8.23
CA PRO A 128 -3.93 6.41 8.44
C PRO A 128 -4.12 5.99 9.90
N ASP A 129 -5.05 5.07 10.12
CA ASP A 129 -5.54 4.64 11.42
C ASP A 129 -5.70 3.11 11.54
N PRO A 130 -4.62 2.34 11.28
CA PRO A 130 -4.67 0.88 11.28
C PRO A 130 -5.22 0.33 12.60
N ALA A 131 -5.78 -0.87 12.59
CA ALA A 131 -6.43 -1.44 13.78
C ALA A 131 -5.52 -1.45 15.03
N SER A 132 -4.21 -1.59 14.82
CA SER A 132 -3.17 -1.58 15.86
C SER A 132 -2.66 -0.18 16.25
N TYR A 133 -3.29 0.92 15.83
CA TYR A 133 -2.82 2.31 16.03
C TYR A 133 -2.47 2.69 17.49
N ARG A 134 -3.05 2.00 18.48
CA ARG A 134 -2.72 2.18 19.91
C ARG A 134 -1.30 1.70 20.27
N VAL A 135 -0.67 0.90 19.41
CA VAL A 135 0.64 0.25 19.64
C VAL A 135 1.60 0.40 18.46
N CYS A 136 1.09 0.34 17.22
CA CYS A 136 1.97 0.44 16.05
C CYS A 136 2.66 1.80 15.97
N THR A 137 3.88 1.81 15.45
CA THR A 137 4.69 3.03 15.31
C THR A 137 4.63 3.56 13.88
N ILE A 138 4.87 4.86 13.68
CA ILE A 138 4.88 5.50 12.37
C ILE A 138 5.85 4.83 11.41
N GLY A 139 7.04 4.42 11.87
CA GLY A 139 8.01 3.69 11.05
C GLY A 139 7.47 2.34 10.56
N GLY A 140 6.70 1.64 11.40
CA GLY A 140 5.96 0.44 10.97
C GLY A 140 4.87 0.76 9.96
N ASN A 141 4.11 1.84 10.15
CA ASN A 141 3.12 2.28 9.18
C ASN A 141 3.75 2.58 7.81
N VAL A 142 4.92 3.24 7.80
CA VAL A 142 5.70 3.51 6.58
C VAL A 142 6.20 2.21 5.96
N ALA A 143 6.78 1.30 6.75
CA ALA A 143 7.35 0.06 6.25
C ALA A 143 6.31 -0.86 5.61
N GLU A 144 5.09 -0.92 6.16
CA GLU A 144 4.00 -1.78 5.66
C GLU A 144 3.07 -1.05 4.66
N ASN A 145 3.28 0.26 4.41
CA ASN A 145 2.31 1.13 3.73
C ASN A 145 0.89 0.99 4.33
N ALA A 146 0.83 1.04 5.67
CA ALA A 146 -0.35 0.66 6.43
C ALA A 146 -1.61 1.44 6.02
N GLY A 147 -2.73 0.72 6.08
CA GLY A 147 -4.07 1.23 5.82
C GLY A 147 -4.87 1.49 7.10
N GLY A 148 -6.13 1.06 7.10
CA GLY A 148 -7.14 1.32 8.12
C GLY A 148 -8.52 1.70 7.56
N PRO A 149 -9.53 1.89 8.44
CA PRO A 149 -10.89 2.24 8.06
C PRO A 149 -11.03 3.54 7.26
N ARG A 150 -10.15 4.51 7.48
CA ARG A 150 -10.23 5.84 6.84
C ARG A 150 -9.70 5.86 5.40
N CYS A 151 -9.11 4.77 4.93
CA CYS A 151 -8.45 4.69 3.62
C CYS A 151 -9.39 4.86 2.44
N LEU A 152 -10.67 4.51 2.59
CA LEU A 152 -11.70 4.75 1.58
C LEU A 152 -11.60 6.19 1.03
N LYS A 153 -11.65 7.16 1.94
CA LYS A 153 -11.62 8.57 1.61
C LYS A 153 -10.21 9.12 1.49
N TYR A 154 -9.32 8.77 2.41
CA TYR A 154 -8.04 9.44 2.56
C TYR A 154 -6.85 8.75 1.88
N GLY A 155 -6.97 7.46 1.55
CA GLY A 155 -5.85 6.67 1.05
C GLY A 155 -5.01 6.05 2.17
N VAL A 156 -3.89 5.45 1.80
CA VAL A 156 -2.99 4.69 2.68
C VAL A 156 -1.79 5.52 3.10
N THR A 157 -0.90 4.97 3.93
CA THR A 157 0.28 5.69 4.45
C THR A 157 1.09 6.41 3.37
N SER A 158 1.34 5.79 2.21
CA SER A 158 2.07 6.41 1.10
C SER A 158 1.44 7.68 0.54
N ASP A 159 0.13 7.87 0.69
CA ASP A 159 -0.58 9.08 0.28
C ASP A 159 -0.35 10.25 1.24
N HIS A 160 0.12 9.96 2.46
CA HIS A 160 0.33 10.91 3.55
C HIS A 160 1.80 11.08 3.96
N VAL A 161 2.74 10.36 3.35
CA VAL A 161 4.18 10.58 3.56
C VAL A 161 4.68 11.56 2.51
N ARG A 162 5.11 12.74 2.96
CA ARG A 162 5.72 13.78 2.10
C ARG A 162 7.20 13.52 1.86
N ALA A 163 7.92 13.10 2.90
CA ALA A 163 9.35 12.82 2.83
C ALA A 163 9.80 11.87 3.93
N VAL A 164 10.94 11.23 3.73
CA VAL A 164 11.65 10.46 4.75
C VAL A 164 13.14 10.81 4.73
N GLU A 165 13.78 10.83 5.90
CA GLU A 165 15.20 10.53 6.00
C GLU A 165 15.32 9.03 6.24
N ALA A 166 16.12 8.35 5.43
CA ALA A 166 16.30 6.90 5.49
C ALA A 166 17.78 6.52 5.52
N VAL A 167 18.11 5.53 6.36
CA VAL A 167 19.40 4.84 6.34
C VAL A 167 19.32 3.76 5.27
N MET A 168 20.14 3.91 4.24
CA MET A 168 20.19 3.01 3.09
C MET A 168 21.07 1.78 3.39
N PRO A 169 21.04 0.71 2.56
CA PRO A 169 21.73 -0.54 2.88
C PRO A 169 23.25 -0.48 3.03
N ASP A 170 23.90 0.55 2.49
CA ASP A 170 25.33 0.81 2.71
C ASP A 170 25.60 1.74 3.92
N GLY A 171 24.55 2.11 4.64
CA GLY A 171 24.60 2.95 5.82
C GLY A 171 24.72 4.46 5.54
N THR A 172 24.47 4.93 4.31
CA THR A 172 24.29 6.37 4.09
C THR A 172 22.92 6.84 4.56
N LEU A 173 22.86 8.07 5.08
CA LEU A 173 21.62 8.75 5.42
C LEU A 173 21.22 9.65 4.26
N GLU A 174 20.03 9.43 3.72
CA GLU A 174 19.52 10.16 2.56
C GLU A 174 18.13 10.68 2.84
N ARG A 175 17.78 11.81 2.24
CA ARG A 175 16.41 12.34 2.28
C ARG A 175 15.74 12.12 0.92
N PHE A 176 14.53 11.57 0.94
CA PHE A 176 13.68 11.40 -0.23
C PHE A 176 12.34 12.08 0.00
N SER A 177 11.85 12.82 -1.00
CA SER A 177 10.60 13.59 -0.96
C SER A 177 9.72 13.28 -2.15
N ALA A 178 8.40 13.31 -1.96
CA ALA A 178 7.42 13.32 -3.04
C ALA A 178 7.58 14.55 -3.95
N GLU A 179 8.21 15.61 -3.42
CA GLU A 179 8.48 16.89 -4.08
C GLU A 179 9.81 16.92 -4.84
N ASP A 180 10.67 15.90 -4.70
CA ASP A 180 11.97 15.89 -5.39
C ASP A 180 11.76 15.88 -6.91
N ALA A 181 12.62 16.60 -7.65
CA ALA A 181 12.63 16.51 -9.10
C ALA A 181 13.15 15.13 -9.53
N GLY A 182 12.40 14.43 -10.38
CA GLY A 182 12.76 13.09 -10.84
C GLY A 182 11.79 12.00 -10.40
N CYS A 183 12.27 10.75 -10.46
CA CYS A 183 11.52 9.56 -10.08
C CYS A 183 11.03 9.65 -8.63
N ASP A 184 9.85 9.10 -8.34
CA ASP A 184 9.32 9.00 -6.97
C ASP A 184 10.03 7.91 -6.14
N PHE A 185 11.29 8.14 -5.78
CA PHE A 185 12.05 7.16 -4.99
C PHE A 185 11.44 6.93 -3.60
N LEU A 186 10.77 7.94 -3.04
CA LEU A 186 10.05 7.83 -1.78
C LEU A 186 9.03 6.69 -1.80
N SER A 187 8.29 6.52 -2.90
CA SER A 187 7.31 5.43 -3.05
C SER A 187 7.94 4.04 -2.95
N LEU A 188 9.22 3.87 -3.30
CA LEU A 188 9.89 2.58 -3.13
C LEU A 188 10.18 2.27 -1.65
N LEU A 189 10.40 3.28 -0.82
CA LEU A 189 10.73 3.08 0.60
C LEU A 189 9.48 2.77 1.45
N VAL A 190 8.35 3.41 1.13
CA VAL A 190 7.06 3.15 1.78
C VAL A 190 6.52 1.80 1.28
N GLY A 191 6.19 0.87 2.17
CA GLY A 191 5.78 -0.49 1.80
C GLY A 191 6.94 -1.44 1.48
N SER A 192 8.21 -1.02 1.66
CA SER A 192 9.37 -1.88 1.41
C SER A 192 9.63 -2.92 2.50
N GLU A 193 8.89 -2.87 3.61
CA GLU A 193 9.09 -3.71 4.80
C GLU A 193 10.54 -3.69 5.29
N GLY A 194 11.24 -2.56 5.14
CA GLY A 194 12.64 -2.42 5.56
C GLY A 194 13.66 -3.14 4.65
N THR A 195 13.23 -3.68 3.51
CA THR A 195 14.12 -4.37 2.56
C THR A 195 14.93 -3.40 1.68
N LEU A 196 14.50 -2.13 1.55
CA LEU A 196 15.19 -1.13 0.70
C LEU A 196 15.84 0.00 1.50
N GLY A 197 15.57 0.10 2.80
CA GLY A 197 16.13 1.12 3.70
C GLY A 197 15.33 1.24 4.99
N ILE A 198 15.84 2.00 5.95
CA ILE A 198 15.22 2.21 7.26
C ILE A 198 14.87 3.69 7.43
N ALA A 199 13.58 4.03 7.49
CA ALA A 199 13.15 5.40 7.79
C ALA A 199 13.49 5.79 9.24
N VAL A 200 14.19 6.90 9.42
CA VAL A 200 14.63 7.44 10.73
C VAL A 200 14.06 8.82 11.05
N LYS A 201 13.42 9.47 10.07
CA LYS A 201 12.58 10.66 10.25
C LYS A 201 11.53 10.71 9.15
N VAL A 202 10.31 11.10 9.48
CA VAL A 202 9.16 11.06 8.56
C VAL A 202 8.42 12.40 8.59
N TRP A 203 8.14 12.95 7.41
CA TRP A 203 7.27 14.12 7.22
C TRP A 203 5.90 13.63 6.76
N LEU A 204 4.88 13.91 7.56
CA LEU A 204 3.51 13.45 7.36
C LEU A 204 2.59 14.61 7.02
N ASP A 205 1.69 14.39 6.06
CA ASP A 205 0.51 15.20 5.86
C ASP A 205 -0.43 15.10 7.07
N ILE A 206 -0.85 16.25 7.59
CA ILE A 206 -1.90 16.33 8.63
C ILE A 206 -3.09 17.12 8.09
N LEU A 207 -4.29 16.72 8.49
CA LEU A 207 -5.54 17.22 7.94
C LEU A 207 -6.32 17.99 9.03
N PRO A 208 -7.14 18.99 8.68
CA PRO A 208 -8.07 19.60 9.64
C PRO A 208 -9.05 18.56 10.18
N LEU A 209 -9.40 18.63 11.46
CA LEU A 209 -10.56 17.88 11.95
C LEU A 209 -11.82 18.35 11.19
N PRO A 210 -12.72 17.42 10.82
CA PRO A 210 -13.97 17.78 10.16
C PRO A 210 -14.90 18.56 11.11
N GLU A 211 -15.71 19.45 10.54
CA GLU A 211 -16.69 20.25 11.29
C GLU A 211 -17.75 19.40 11.98
N THR A 212 -18.17 18.31 11.34
CA THR A 212 -19.17 17.39 11.84
C THR A 212 -18.78 15.95 11.51
N LEU A 213 -18.95 15.06 12.48
CA LEU A 213 -18.84 13.62 12.34
C LEU A 213 -20.16 12.98 12.75
N ALA A 214 -20.62 12.02 11.95
CA ALA A 214 -21.80 11.22 12.29
C ALA A 214 -21.51 9.74 12.07
N THR A 215 -21.76 8.95 13.11
CA THR A 215 -21.58 7.50 13.10
C THR A 215 -22.94 6.81 13.04
N ALA A 216 -23.09 5.86 12.11
CA ALA A 216 -24.31 5.10 11.91
C ALA A 216 -24.03 3.60 11.85
N LEU A 217 -24.90 2.80 12.45
CA LEU A 217 -24.87 1.33 12.39
C LEU A 217 -26.15 0.81 11.76
N ALA A 218 -26.03 0.07 10.66
CA ALA A 218 -27.15 -0.57 9.97
C ALA A 218 -27.07 -2.09 10.10
N ALA A 219 -28.20 -2.75 10.36
CA ALA A 219 -28.32 -4.20 10.45
C ALA A 219 -29.00 -4.77 9.21
N PHE A 220 -28.50 -5.90 8.70
CA PHE A 220 -28.99 -6.53 7.48
C PHE A 220 -29.35 -8.01 7.70
N PRO A 221 -30.34 -8.52 6.94
CA PRO A 221 -30.78 -9.92 7.01
C PRO A 221 -29.82 -10.88 6.28
N SER A 222 -28.86 -10.37 5.52
CA SER A 222 -27.81 -11.18 4.89
C SER A 222 -26.57 -10.35 4.59
N LEU A 223 -25.43 -11.03 4.40
CA LEU A 223 -24.19 -10.40 3.96
C LEU A 223 -24.32 -9.82 2.55
N ASP A 224 -25.04 -10.50 1.65
CA ASP A 224 -25.28 -10.03 0.28
C ASP A 224 -26.06 -8.70 0.26
N ALA A 225 -27.05 -8.55 1.14
CA ALA A 225 -27.80 -7.30 1.29
C ALA A 225 -26.89 -6.15 1.77
N ALA A 226 -26.02 -6.42 2.74
CA ALA A 226 -25.04 -5.45 3.24
C ALA A 226 -24.02 -5.05 2.14
N MET A 227 -23.43 -6.02 1.42
CA MET A 227 -22.47 -5.74 0.34
C MET A 227 -23.12 -5.02 -0.86
N GLY A 228 -24.38 -5.34 -1.17
CA GLY A 228 -25.17 -4.60 -2.15
C GLY A 228 -25.38 -3.13 -1.72
N CYS A 229 -25.66 -2.90 -0.43
CA CYS A 229 -25.80 -1.54 0.11
C CYS A 229 -24.49 -0.75 0.01
N VAL A 230 -23.34 -1.37 0.28
CA VAL A 230 -22.02 -0.73 0.09
C VAL A 230 -21.85 -0.24 -1.35
N SER A 231 -22.18 -1.07 -2.34
CA SER A 231 -22.09 -0.69 -3.75
C SER A 231 -23.02 0.47 -4.09
N ASP A 232 -24.26 0.46 -3.59
CA ASP A 232 -25.24 1.52 -3.86
C ASP A 232 -24.86 2.85 -3.21
N VAL A 233 -24.32 2.83 -1.98
CA VAL A 233 -23.85 4.04 -1.27
C VAL A 233 -22.78 4.76 -2.07
N ILE A 234 -21.80 4.00 -2.55
CA ILE A 234 -20.71 4.53 -3.37
C ILE A 234 -21.25 5.02 -4.73
N ALA A 235 -22.11 4.24 -5.40
CA ALA A 235 -22.71 4.62 -6.67
C ALA A 235 -23.59 5.88 -6.58
N ALA A 236 -24.22 6.14 -5.42
CA ALA A 236 -24.99 7.36 -5.14
C ALA A 236 -24.13 8.61 -4.85
N GLY A 237 -22.80 8.50 -5.01
CA GLY A 237 -21.83 9.55 -4.78
C GLY A 237 -21.64 9.90 -3.31
N VAL A 238 -22.07 9.03 -2.39
CA VAL A 238 -21.77 9.17 -0.96
C VAL A 238 -20.42 8.50 -0.72
N LEU A 239 -19.45 9.28 -0.28
CA LEU A 239 -18.11 8.80 0.09
C LEU A 239 -17.93 8.94 1.60
N PRO A 240 -18.30 7.91 2.39
CA PRO A 240 -18.05 7.92 3.83
C PRO A 240 -16.56 8.10 4.15
N ARG A 241 -16.27 8.65 5.33
CA ARG A 241 -14.92 8.61 5.89
C ARG A 241 -14.49 7.16 6.14
N ALA A 242 -15.41 6.34 6.63
CA ALA A 242 -15.24 4.90 6.79
C ALA A 242 -16.55 4.15 6.52
N LEU A 243 -16.42 2.94 6.00
CA LEU A 243 -17.53 2.03 5.71
C LEU A 243 -17.07 0.59 5.95
N GLU A 244 -17.38 0.10 7.14
CA GLU A 244 -16.94 -1.20 7.65
C GLU A 244 -18.08 -2.20 7.65
N ALA A 245 -17.77 -3.49 7.51
CA ALA A 245 -18.76 -4.56 7.65
C ALA A 245 -18.28 -5.67 8.59
N MET A 246 -19.24 -6.33 9.23
CA MET A 246 -19.02 -7.49 10.10
C MET A 246 -20.14 -8.51 9.87
N ASP A 247 -19.79 -9.79 9.80
CA ASP A 247 -20.77 -10.88 9.77
C ASP A 247 -21.27 -11.27 11.17
N ARG A 248 -22.30 -12.10 11.21
CA ARG A 248 -22.89 -12.62 12.46
C ARG A 248 -21.86 -13.20 13.42
N ALA A 249 -20.96 -14.05 12.94
CA ALA A 249 -19.98 -14.72 13.78
C ALA A 249 -19.08 -13.69 14.48
N THR A 250 -18.66 -12.66 13.74
CA THR A 250 -17.86 -11.55 14.27
C THR A 250 -18.65 -10.74 15.29
N ILE A 251 -19.90 -10.38 14.98
CA ILE A 251 -20.79 -9.63 15.88
C ILE A 251 -20.97 -10.38 17.21
N ASP A 252 -21.35 -11.65 17.14
CA ASP A 252 -21.62 -12.48 18.31
C ASP A 252 -20.36 -12.62 19.19
N THR A 253 -19.18 -12.73 18.56
CA THR A 253 -17.89 -12.80 19.27
C THR A 253 -17.53 -11.49 19.97
N ILE A 254 -17.74 -10.35 19.31
CA ILE A 254 -17.52 -9.02 19.90
C ILE A 254 -18.48 -8.83 21.08
N GLU A 255 -19.78 -9.07 20.90
CA GLU A 255 -20.78 -8.84 21.95
C GLU A 255 -20.61 -9.78 23.15
N ALA A 256 -20.04 -10.98 22.98
CA ALA A 256 -19.71 -11.86 24.09
C ALA A 256 -18.47 -11.40 24.89
N SER A 257 -17.61 -10.57 24.29
CA SER A 257 -16.27 -10.23 24.81
C SER A 257 -16.12 -8.78 25.26
N ALA A 258 -16.67 -7.85 24.49
CA ALA A 258 -16.61 -6.41 24.67
C ALA A 258 -17.91 -5.80 24.12
N PRO A 259 -19.02 -5.86 24.87
CA PRO A 259 -20.34 -5.46 24.38
C PRO A 259 -20.38 -4.02 23.88
N ALA A 260 -20.50 -3.86 22.56
CA ALA A 260 -20.56 -2.57 21.88
C ALA A 260 -22.01 -2.11 21.66
N GLY A 261 -22.97 -3.03 21.78
CA GLY A 261 -24.40 -2.79 21.55
C GLY A 261 -24.85 -3.09 20.12
N TYR A 262 -24.10 -3.93 19.41
CA TYR A 262 -24.47 -4.37 18.07
C TYR A 262 -25.73 -5.25 18.10
N PRO A 263 -26.66 -5.06 17.14
CA PRO A 263 -27.84 -5.90 17.05
C PRO A 263 -27.48 -7.31 16.60
N ARG A 264 -28.28 -8.30 17.00
CA ARG A 264 -28.22 -9.65 16.43
C ARG A 264 -28.69 -9.60 14.99
N ALA A 265 -27.76 -9.72 14.04
CA ALA A 265 -28.02 -9.64 12.61
C ALA A 265 -27.09 -10.58 11.84
N GLU A 266 -27.43 -10.88 10.57
CA GLU A 266 -26.53 -11.68 9.72
C GLU A 266 -25.31 -10.88 9.26
N ALA A 267 -25.48 -9.57 9.10
CA ALA A 267 -24.41 -8.62 8.86
C ALA A 267 -24.76 -7.24 9.42
N VAL A 268 -23.74 -6.46 9.75
CA VAL A 268 -23.89 -5.02 10.05
C VAL A 268 -22.94 -4.19 9.18
N LEU A 269 -23.36 -2.97 8.86
CA LEU A 269 -22.52 -1.92 8.29
C LEU A 269 -22.32 -0.80 9.31
N LEU A 270 -21.08 -0.40 9.56
CA LEU A 270 -20.71 0.76 10.37
C LEU A 270 -20.20 1.86 9.44
N PHE A 271 -20.91 2.98 9.43
CA PHE A 271 -20.60 4.16 8.63
C PHE A 271 -20.05 5.27 9.52
N GLU A 272 -19.08 6.01 9.00
CA GLU A 272 -18.73 7.32 9.52
C GLU A 272 -18.78 8.34 8.38
N LEU A 273 -19.63 9.36 8.53
CA LEU A 273 -19.77 10.48 7.62
C LEU A 273 -19.09 11.71 8.21
N GLU A 274 -18.56 12.56 7.33
CA GLU A 274 -17.94 13.82 7.75
C GLU A 274 -18.20 14.94 6.74
N GLY A 275 -18.17 16.18 7.22
CA GLY A 275 -18.30 17.38 6.38
C GLY A 275 -18.95 18.52 7.15
N SER A 276 -19.54 19.46 6.42
CA SER A 276 -20.41 20.46 7.02
C SER A 276 -21.71 19.81 7.52
N PRO A 277 -22.41 20.41 8.50
CA PRO A 277 -23.66 19.87 9.02
C PRO A 277 -24.69 19.53 7.93
N THR A 278 -24.83 20.41 6.92
CA THR A 278 -25.75 20.19 5.79
C THR A 278 -25.33 19.04 4.89
N ALA A 279 -24.03 18.85 4.65
CA ALA A 279 -23.54 17.75 3.83
C ALA A 279 -23.77 16.40 4.54
N VAL A 280 -23.48 16.35 5.85
CA VAL A 280 -23.71 15.15 6.68
C VAL A 280 -25.20 14.80 6.71
N GLU A 281 -26.09 15.76 6.95
CA GLU A 281 -27.54 15.50 6.97
C GLU A 281 -28.07 14.99 5.63
N ARG A 282 -27.60 15.58 4.51
CA ARG A 282 -27.94 15.11 3.16
C ARG A 282 -27.50 13.66 2.94
N ASP A 283 -26.26 13.34 3.32
CA ASP A 283 -25.70 12.01 3.11
C ASP A 283 -26.35 10.97 4.04
N LEU A 284 -26.71 11.34 5.27
CA LEU A 284 -27.55 10.53 6.16
C LEU A 284 -28.92 10.23 5.55
N GLY A 285 -29.58 11.22 4.93
CA GLY A 285 -30.84 11.02 4.22
C GLY A 285 -30.73 9.99 3.09
N LYS A 286 -29.65 10.06 2.30
CA LYS A 286 -29.35 9.05 1.28
C LYS A 286 -29.08 7.68 1.90
N LEU A 287 -28.25 7.60 2.95
CA LEU A 287 -27.96 6.33 3.64
C LEU A 287 -29.22 5.65 4.14
N ARG A 288 -30.17 6.40 4.75
CA ARG A 288 -31.46 5.87 5.21
C ARG A 288 -32.24 5.22 4.06
N ALA A 289 -32.37 5.91 2.93
CA ALA A 289 -33.09 5.39 1.77
C ALA A 289 -32.42 4.13 1.18
N LEU A 290 -31.09 4.14 1.04
CA LEU A 290 -30.32 3.02 0.47
C LEU A 290 -30.30 1.80 1.38
N CYS A 291 -30.14 1.98 2.70
CA CYS A 291 -30.23 0.90 3.67
C CYS A 291 -31.62 0.25 3.63
N ALA A 292 -32.69 1.07 3.62
CA ALA A 292 -34.06 0.58 3.54
C ALA A 292 -34.34 -0.18 2.23
N ALA A 293 -33.85 0.32 1.08
CA ALA A 293 -34.00 -0.34 -0.21
C ALA A 293 -33.32 -1.72 -0.27
N ARG A 294 -32.27 -1.94 0.53
CA ARG A 294 -31.59 -3.23 0.70
C ARG A 294 -32.12 -4.07 1.86
N GLY A 295 -33.24 -3.67 2.47
CA GLY A 295 -33.91 -4.44 3.52
C GLY A 295 -33.21 -4.38 4.87
N ALA A 296 -32.49 -3.29 5.20
CA ALA A 296 -31.95 -3.09 6.53
C ALA A 296 -33.06 -3.19 7.59
N THR A 297 -32.84 -4.00 8.63
CA THR A 297 -33.82 -4.25 9.69
C THR A 297 -33.73 -3.24 10.83
N ASP A 298 -32.59 -2.54 10.92
CA ASP A 298 -32.32 -1.50 11.91
C ASP A 298 -31.30 -0.51 11.34
N LEU A 299 -31.40 0.76 11.72
CA LEU A 299 -30.44 1.81 11.41
C LEU A 299 -30.38 2.80 12.58
N ARG A 300 -29.27 2.74 13.32
CA ARG A 300 -29.04 3.57 14.51
C ARG A 300 -28.01 4.64 14.22
N LEU A 301 -28.30 5.87 14.64
CA LEU A 301 -27.30 6.95 14.67
C LEU A 301 -26.78 7.09 16.10
N ALA A 302 -25.46 7.24 16.24
CA ALA A 302 -24.88 7.65 17.51
C ALA A 302 -25.33 9.08 17.84
N THR A 303 -25.85 9.31 19.04
CA THR A 303 -26.35 10.64 19.45
C THR A 303 -25.26 11.53 20.06
N ASP A 304 -24.11 10.95 20.39
CA ASP A 304 -22.97 11.62 21.02
C ASP A 304 -21.65 10.88 20.70
N ALA A 305 -20.53 11.51 21.07
CA ALA A 305 -19.20 10.95 20.84
C ALA A 305 -18.96 9.63 21.58
N ALA A 306 -19.50 9.47 22.79
CA ALA A 306 -19.30 8.26 23.59
C ALA A 306 -19.97 7.04 22.95
N GLN A 307 -21.17 7.20 22.36
CA GLN A 307 -21.82 6.15 21.58
C GLN A 307 -21.04 5.82 20.31
N SER A 308 -20.54 6.84 19.60
CA SER A 308 -19.69 6.64 18.42
C SER A 308 -18.42 5.84 18.77
N ASP A 309 -17.72 6.25 19.83
CA ASP A 309 -16.50 5.61 20.29
C ASP A 309 -16.76 4.16 20.72
N LYS A 310 -17.88 3.89 21.40
CA LYS A 310 -18.28 2.54 21.79
C LYS A 310 -18.51 1.64 20.57
N LEU A 311 -19.22 2.14 19.55
CA LEU A 311 -19.41 1.39 18.31
C LEU A 311 -18.07 1.12 17.61
N TRP A 312 -17.16 2.09 17.58
CA TRP A 312 -15.83 1.91 16.99
C TRP A 312 -14.93 0.98 17.78
N GLU A 313 -15.00 1.01 19.11
CA GLU A 313 -14.26 0.12 19.99
C GLU A 313 -14.68 -1.34 19.78
N GLY A 314 -15.98 -1.61 19.59
CA GLY A 314 -16.47 -2.92 19.17
C GLY A 314 -15.76 -3.42 17.91
N ARG A 315 -15.80 -2.63 16.83
CA ARG A 315 -15.18 -2.95 15.53
C ARG A 315 -13.67 -3.15 15.63
N ARG A 316 -12.96 -2.34 16.41
CA ARG A 316 -11.50 -2.41 16.57
C ARG A 316 -11.07 -3.55 17.51
N SER A 317 -11.92 -3.97 18.43
CA SER A 317 -11.65 -5.07 19.37
C SER A 317 -11.87 -6.47 18.79
N ALA A 318 -12.40 -6.59 17.56
CA ALA A 318 -12.73 -7.86 16.92
C ALA A 318 -11.62 -8.93 17.02
N TYR A 319 -10.37 -8.57 16.69
CA TYR A 319 -9.24 -9.49 16.80
C TYR A 319 -8.96 -9.92 18.25
N ALA A 320 -8.99 -8.96 19.19
CA ALA A 320 -8.79 -9.23 20.62
C ALA A 320 -9.95 -10.01 21.26
N ALA A 321 -11.15 -9.94 20.69
CA ALA A 321 -12.29 -10.77 21.07
C ALA A 321 -12.10 -12.20 20.55
N LEU A 322 -11.68 -12.34 19.28
CA LEU A 322 -11.42 -13.65 18.66
C LEU A 322 -10.29 -14.42 19.34
N SER A 323 -9.22 -13.74 19.78
CA SER A 323 -8.11 -14.36 20.49
C SER A 323 -8.47 -14.93 21.87
N ARG A 324 -9.71 -14.73 22.35
CA ARG A 324 -10.26 -15.40 23.54
C ARG A 324 -10.96 -16.71 23.22
N THR A 325 -11.28 -16.95 21.94
CA THR A 325 -12.01 -18.14 21.49
C THR A 325 -11.07 -19.28 21.12
N ALA A 326 -9.82 -18.97 20.75
CA ALA A 326 -8.77 -19.94 20.47
C ALA A 326 -7.38 -19.37 20.79
N PRO A 327 -6.35 -20.22 21.01
CA PRO A 327 -4.98 -19.76 21.29
C PRO A 327 -4.34 -18.93 20.17
N SER A 328 -4.85 -19.04 18.94
CA SER A 328 -4.29 -18.34 17.77
C SER A 328 -5.40 -17.97 16.80
N VAL A 329 -5.17 -16.90 16.03
CA VAL A 329 -6.09 -16.41 15.01
C VAL A 329 -5.28 -16.10 13.76
N SER A 330 -5.57 -16.78 12.65
CA SER A 330 -5.04 -16.44 11.34
C SER A 330 -5.89 -15.34 10.72
N VAL A 331 -5.27 -14.38 10.03
CA VAL A 331 -5.95 -13.25 9.39
C VAL A 331 -5.45 -13.13 7.96
N GLU A 332 -6.33 -13.38 7.00
CA GLU A 332 -6.04 -12.99 5.62
C GLU A 332 -6.38 -11.53 5.38
N ASP A 333 -5.78 -10.95 4.34
CA ASP A 333 -5.87 -9.54 4.02
C ASP A 333 -6.01 -9.35 2.51
N GLY A 334 -7.09 -9.86 1.93
CA GLY A 334 -7.32 -9.70 0.50
C GLY A 334 -8.12 -8.46 0.16
N VAL A 335 -7.90 -7.93 -1.03
CA VAL A 335 -8.68 -6.79 -1.57
C VAL A 335 -9.25 -7.17 -2.91
N VAL A 336 -10.52 -6.89 -3.16
CA VAL A 336 -11.17 -7.07 -4.46
C VAL A 336 -11.83 -5.78 -4.93
N PRO A 337 -12.09 -5.61 -6.24
CA PRO A 337 -12.98 -4.55 -6.69
C PRO A 337 -14.31 -4.62 -5.93
N ARG A 338 -14.88 -3.46 -5.58
CA ARG A 338 -16.08 -3.41 -4.72
C ARG A 338 -17.24 -4.28 -5.21
N GLN A 339 -17.48 -4.32 -6.53
CA GLN A 339 -18.53 -5.16 -7.12
C GLN A 339 -18.32 -6.67 -6.91
N ALA A 340 -17.10 -7.10 -6.59
CA ALA A 340 -16.76 -8.49 -6.34
C ALA A 340 -16.83 -8.87 -4.84
N LEU A 341 -17.11 -7.93 -3.93
CA LEU A 341 -17.15 -8.20 -2.48
C LEU A 341 -18.10 -9.34 -2.09
N THR A 342 -19.31 -9.36 -2.66
CA THR A 342 -20.29 -10.42 -2.43
C THR A 342 -19.76 -11.78 -2.87
N ALA A 343 -19.19 -11.85 -4.08
CA ALA A 343 -18.62 -13.08 -4.63
C ALA A 343 -17.40 -13.55 -3.81
N ALA A 344 -16.54 -12.62 -3.38
CA ALA A 344 -15.39 -12.91 -2.54
C ALA A 344 -15.81 -13.51 -1.20
N ALA A 345 -16.75 -12.88 -0.50
CA ALA A 345 -17.24 -13.38 0.78
C ALA A 345 -17.87 -14.78 0.66
N ALA A 346 -18.67 -15.02 -0.38
CA ALA A 346 -19.24 -16.33 -0.65
C ALA A 346 -18.15 -17.38 -0.94
N ARG A 347 -17.14 -17.05 -1.77
CA ARG A 347 -16.05 -17.97 -2.10
C ARG A 347 -15.19 -18.29 -0.89
N ILE A 348 -14.88 -17.32 -0.05
CA ILE A 348 -14.10 -17.51 1.19
C ILE A 348 -14.83 -18.42 2.18
N ARG A 349 -16.15 -18.25 2.33
CA ARG A 349 -16.96 -19.15 3.16
C ARG A 349 -16.96 -20.57 2.61
N SER A 350 -17.04 -20.74 1.29
CA SER A 350 -16.93 -22.05 0.63
C SER A 350 -15.57 -22.70 0.93
N ILE A 351 -14.47 -21.98 0.69
CA ILE A 351 -13.11 -22.46 0.95
C ILE A 351 -12.96 -22.87 2.42
N ALA A 352 -13.40 -22.03 3.35
CA ALA A 352 -13.33 -22.36 4.77
C ALA A 352 -14.12 -23.65 5.09
N ALA A 353 -15.32 -23.82 4.53
CA ALA A 353 -16.12 -25.02 4.71
C ALA A 353 -15.46 -26.27 4.10
N GLU A 354 -14.86 -26.15 2.91
CA GLU A 354 -14.09 -27.22 2.25
C GLU A 354 -12.94 -27.73 3.13
N HIS A 355 -12.33 -26.84 3.92
CA HIS A 355 -11.27 -27.17 4.89
C HIS A 355 -11.79 -27.44 6.32
N GLY A 356 -13.12 -27.47 6.55
CA GLY A 356 -13.71 -27.72 7.86
C GLY A 356 -13.47 -26.60 8.89
N LEU A 357 -13.33 -25.35 8.43
CA LEU A 357 -13.05 -24.15 9.22
C LEU A 357 -14.27 -23.21 9.27
N LYS A 358 -14.30 -22.33 10.27
CA LYS A 358 -15.35 -21.31 10.45
C LYS A 358 -14.71 -19.91 10.48
N PRO A 359 -14.81 -19.13 9.40
CA PRO A 359 -14.22 -17.81 9.36
C PRO A 359 -15.14 -16.79 10.05
N HIS A 360 -14.53 -15.74 10.59
CA HIS A 360 -15.19 -14.54 11.08
C HIS A 360 -14.84 -13.41 10.11
N LEU A 361 -15.83 -12.85 9.44
CA LEU A 361 -15.60 -11.91 8.34
C LEU A 361 -15.68 -10.46 8.81
N LEU A 362 -14.58 -9.75 8.60
CA LEU A 362 -14.39 -8.34 8.93
C LEU A 362 -13.94 -7.60 7.66
N PHE A 363 -14.46 -6.39 7.42
CA PHE A 363 -14.21 -5.70 6.15
C PHE A 363 -13.91 -4.23 6.35
N HIS A 364 -12.99 -3.72 5.53
CA HIS A 364 -13.06 -2.33 5.04
C HIS A 364 -13.90 -2.33 3.77
N ALA A 365 -15.22 -2.45 3.94
CA ALA A 365 -16.13 -2.73 2.83
C ALA A 365 -16.11 -1.63 1.76
N GLY A 366 -15.90 -0.37 2.15
CA GLY A 366 -15.84 0.74 1.20
C GLY A 366 -14.66 0.69 0.23
N ASP A 367 -13.54 0.05 0.57
CA ASP A 367 -12.37 -0.04 -0.31
C ASP A 367 -12.09 -1.46 -0.84
N GLY A 368 -12.97 -2.42 -0.51
CA GLY A 368 -12.91 -3.77 -1.06
C GLY A 368 -12.04 -4.74 -0.26
N ASN A 369 -11.49 -4.32 0.90
CA ASN A 369 -10.63 -5.15 1.74
C ASN A 369 -11.46 -6.07 2.64
N LEU A 370 -11.18 -7.37 2.59
CA LEU A 370 -11.85 -8.41 3.37
C LEU A 370 -10.83 -9.21 4.17
N HIS A 371 -11.09 -9.31 5.47
CA HIS A 371 -10.27 -10.00 6.45
C HIS A 371 -11.04 -11.18 7.05
N PRO A 372 -10.92 -12.40 6.49
CA PRO A 372 -11.39 -13.60 7.15
C PRO A 372 -10.43 -13.92 8.31
N ASN A 373 -10.99 -14.01 9.50
CA ASN A 373 -10.27 -14.38 10.70
C ASN A 373 -10.63 -15.82 11.06
N ILE A 374 -9.62 -16.67 11.23
CA ILE A 374 -9.80 -18.10 11.53
C ILE A 374 -9.16 -18.41 12.87
N PRO A 375 -9.95 -18.53 13.95
CA PRO A 375 -9.46 -19.02 15.24
C PRO A 375 -9.02 -20.49 15.14
N TYR A 376 -7.86 -20.83 15.70
CA TYR A 376 -7.31 -22.17 15.69
C TYR A 376 -6.35 -22.41 16.88
N ASP A 377 -6.04 -23.67 17.15
CA ASP A 377 -5.01 -24.09 18.09
C ASP A 377 -3.70 -24.31 17.34
N SER A 378 -2.74 -23.41 17.52
CA SER A 378 -1.41 -23.51 16.90
C SER A 378 -0.56 -24.67 17.41
N ARG A 379 -1.03 -25.37 18.46
CA ARG A 379 -0.39 -26.59 18.99
C ARG A 379 -0.83 -27.85 18.26
N ASP A 380 -1.89 -27.79 17.44
CA ASP A 380 -2.39 -28.88 16.60
C ASP A 380 -1.83 -28.76 15.18
N PRO A 381 -0.87 -29.61 14.76
CA PRO A 381 -0.28 -29.54 13.43
C PRO A 381 -1.28 -29.75 12.28
N GLU A 382 -2.32 -30.57 12.48
CA GLU A 382 -3.33 -30.80 11.46
C GLU A 382 -4.22 -29.56 11.28
N GLN A 383 -4.58 -28.90 12.38
CA GLN A 383 -5.32 -27.65 12.31
C GLN A 383 -4.50 -26.54 11.66
N CYS A 384 -3.22 -26.41 12.02
CA CYS A 384 -2.28 -25.48 11.36
C CYS A 384 -2.23 -25.71 9.85
N GLU A 385 -2.11 -26.96 9.40
CA GLU A 385 -2.05 -27.27 7.97
C GLU A 385 -3.36 -26.95 7.24
N ARG A 386 -4.53 -27.25 7.84
CA ARG A 386 -5.83 -26.86 7.27
C ARG A 386 -5.97 -25.35 7.13
N VAL A 387 -5.61 -24.60 8.18
CA VAL A 387 -5.65 -23.13 8.16
C VAL A 387 -4.71 -22.59 7.07
N ARG A 388 -3.47 -23.07 7.02
CA ARG A 388 -2.49 -22.65 6.00
C ARG A 388 -2.99 -22.89 4.57
N ARG A 389 -3.59 -24.07 4.30
CA ARG A 389 -4.17 -24.37 2.97
C ARG A 389 -5.36 -23.47 2.65
N ALA A 390 -6.28 -23.30 3.60
CA ALA A 390 -7.43 -22.43 3.42
C ALA A 390 -7.01 -20.97 3.16
N SER A 391 -6.05 -20.44 3.93
CA SER A 391 -5.42 -19.14 3.73
C SER A 391 -4.88 -18.98 2.32
N HIS A 392 -4.10 -19.94 1.85
CA HIS A 392 -3.53 -19.96 0.51
C HIS A 392 -4.62 -19.96 -0.59
N ASP A 393 -5.65 -20.79 -0.44
CA ASP A 393 -6.77 -20.86 -1.38
C ASP A 393 -7.59 -19.55 -1.38
N MET A 394 -7.75 -18.90 -0.23
CA MET A 394 -8.39 -17.59 -0.11
C MET A 394 -7.58 -16.51 -0.84
N LEU A 395 -6.26 -16.46 -0.63
CA LEU A 395 -5.34 -15.57 -1.35
C LEU A 395 -5.46 -15.74 -2.87
N LYS A 396 -5.50 -16.99 -3.35
CA LYS A 396 -5.71 -17.29 -4.76
C LYS A 396 -7.07 -16.76 -5.27
N ALA A 397 -8.14 -16.99 -4.50
CA ALA A 397 -9.48 -16.52 -4.85
C ALA A 397 -9.59 -14.99 -4.98
N TYR A 398 -8.89 -14.23 -4.13
CA TYR A 398 -8.84 -12.77 -4.27
C TYR A 398 -8.24 -12.35 -5.63
N VAL A 399 -7.16 -13.00 -6.06
CA VAL A 399 -6.52 -12.71 -7.35
C VAL A 399 -7.43 -13.10 -8.52
N GLU A 400 -8.09 -14.27 -8.45
CA GLU A 400 -9.05 -14.73 -9.46
C GLU A 400 -10.24 -13.77 -9.63
N LEU A 401 -10.62 -13.07 -8.57
CA LEU A 401 -11.68 -12.05 -8.55
C LEU A 401 -11.19 -10.65 -8.95
N GLY A 402 -9.98 -10.52 -9.51
CA GLY A 402 -9.42 -9.26 -9.99
C GLY A 402 -8.78 -8.39 -8.90
N GLY A 403 -8.49 -9.00 -7.75
CA GLY A 403 -8.00 -8.35 -6.55
C GLY A 403 -6.49 -8.41 -6.33
N SER A 404 -6.07 -8.13 -5.08
CA SER A 404 -4.71 -8.27 -4.58
C SER A 404 -4.68 -9.18 -3.34
N ILE A 405 -3.52 -9.80 -3.10
CA ILE A 405 -3.26 -10.70 -1.97
C ILE A 405 -3.00 -9.96 -0.65
N SER A 406 -2.72 -8.64 -0.70
CA SER A 406 -2.54 -7.83 0.50
C SER A 406 -3.03 -6.40 0.28
N GLY A 407 -3.92 -5.95 1.17
CA GLY A 407 -4.41 -4.58 1.22
C GLY A 407 -3.57 -3.66 2.10
N GLU A 408 -3.17 -4.12 3.28
CA GLU A 408 -2.54 -3.28 4.30
C GLU A 408 -1.56 -3.98 5.26
N HIS A 409 -1.52 -5.32 5.31
CA HIS A 409 -0.68 -6.07 6.27
C HIS A 409 0.73 -6.38 5.77
N GLY A 410 1.03 -6.04 4.52
CA GLY A 410 2.28 -6.41 3.85
C GLY A 410 2.30 -7.87 3.38
N ILE A 411 3.38 -8.22 2.69
CA ILE A 411 3.64 -9.55 2.16
C ILE A 411 4.45 -10.37 3.15
N GLY A 412 5.51 -9.78 3.71
CA GLY A 412 6.41 -10.44 4.65
C GLY A 412 6.88 -11.80 4.15
N VAL A 413 6.69 -12.80 4.99
CA VAL A 413 6.96 -14.21 4.71
C VAL A 413 5.66 -14.95 4.40
N GLU A 414 4.58 -14.64 5.12
CA GLU A 414 3.33 -15.42 5.07
C GLU A 414 2.69 -15.42 3.68
N LYS A 415 2.70 -14.28 2.98
CA LYS A 415 2.07 -14.14 1.66
C LYS A 415 3.06 -14.21 0.50
N ARG A 416 4.34 -14.43 0.79
CA ARG A 416 5.44 -14.40 -0.20
C ARG A 416 5.21 -15.38 -1.36
N PRO A 417 4.77 -16.65 -1.16
CA PRO A 417 4.48 -17.56 -2.28
C PRO A 417 3.35 -17.07 -3.18
N ALA A 418 2.32 -16.43 -2.60
CA ALA A 418 1.13 -15.97 -3.32
C ALA A 418 1.43 -14.84 -4.33
N MET A 419 2.59 -14.17 -4.21
CA MET A 419 3.06 -13.20 -5.21
C MET A 419 3.21 -13.82 -6.62
N LEU A 420 3.44 -15.13 -6.72
CA LEU A 420 3.53 -15.86 -7.99
C LEU A 420 2.20 -15.92 -8.75
N TRP A 421 1.06 -15.75 -8.07
CA TRP A 421 -0.25 -15.71 -8.72
C TRP A 421 -0.65 -14.31 -9.18
N LEU A 422 -0.20 -13.29 -8.45
CA LEU A 422 -0.56 -11.90 -8.70
C LEU A 422 0.31 -11.27 -9.79
N HIS A 423 1.62 -11.53 -9.76
CA HIS A 423 2.60 -10.88 -10.62
C HIS A 423 3.16 -11.83 -11.67
N GLU A 424 3.29 -11.33 -12.90
CA GLU A 424 3.97 -12.07 -13.96
C GLU A 424 5.49 -12.13 -13.72
N PRO A 425 6.19 -13.16 -14.25
CA PRO A 425 7.62 -13.31 -14.07
C PRO A 425 8.46 -12.05 -14.38
N PRO A 426 8.18 -11.27 -15.46
CA PRO A 426 8.93 -10.05 -15.72
C PRO A 426 8.79 -8.98 -14.64
N ALA A 427 7.60 -8.83 -14.04
CA ALA A 427 7.36 -7.87 -12.96
C ALA A 427 8.12 -8.27 -11.69
N LEU A 428 8.06 -9.56 -11.32
CA LEU A 428 8.83 -10.09 -10.19
C LEU A 428 10.34 -9.94 -10.40
N GLU A 429 10.83 -10.18 -11.62
CA GLU A 429 12.23 -10.01 -11.93
C GLU A 429 12.67 -8.55 -11.86
N LEU A 430 11.84 -7.60 -12.33
CA LEU A 430 12.12 -6.18 -12.16
C LEU A 430 12.22 -5.79 -10.68
N MET A 431 11.31 -6.27 -9.83
CA MET A 431 11.40 -6.04 -8.38
C MET A 431 12.70 -6.63 -7.79
N ARG A 432 13.12 -7.82 -8.22
CA ARG A 432 14.41 -8.42 -7.81
C ARG A 432 15.60 -7.58 -8.28
N ARG A 433 15.58 -7.05 -9.51
CA ARG A 433 16.62 -6.16 -10.03
C ARG A 433 16.72 -4.89 -9.19
N VAL A 434 15.60 -4.28 -8.82
CA VAL A 434 15.57 -3.10 -7.92
C VAL A 434 16.16 -3.44 -6.54
N LYS A 435 15.74 -4.56 -5.93
CA LYS A 435 16.30 -5.03 -4.66
C LYS A 435 17.81 -5.24 -4.74
N ARG A 436 18.32 -5.94 -5.76
CA ARG A 436 19.77 -6.18 -5.94
C ARG A 436 20.55 -4.89 -6.21
N ALA A 437 19.97 -3.94 -6.93
CA ALA A 437 20.63 -2.67 -7.19
C ALA A 437 20.79 -1.84 -5.91
N ILE A 438 19.78 -1.85 -5.03
CA ILE A 438 19.76 -1.10 -3.77
C ILE A 438 20.56 -1.83 -2.66
N ASP A 439 20.36 -3.12 -2.50
CA ASP A 439 21.01 -4.00 -1.52
C ASP A 439 21.68 -5.20 -2.21
N PRO A 440 22.89 -5.00 -2.77
CA PRO A 440 23.57 -6.03 -3.57
C PRO A 440 24.01 -7.26 -2.78
N ASP A 441 24.27 -7.09 -1.48
CA ASP A 441 24.67 -8.18 -0.58
C ASP A 441 23.46 -8.93 0.02
N GLY A 442 22.24 -8.41 -0.18
CA GLY A 442 21.02 -9.01 0.33
C GLY A 442 20.95 -9.04 1.87
N LEU A 443 21.49 -8.02 2.54
CA LEU A 443 21.56 -7.95 4.00
C LEU A 443 20.31 -7.33 4.62
N ALA A 444 19.62 -6.44 3.91
CA ALA A 444 18.46 -5.70 4.40
C ALA A 444 17.21 -6.59 4.36
N ASN A 445 16.77 -7.01 5.54
CA ASN A 445 15.58 -7.81 5.80
C ASN A 445 15.40 -9.01 4.83
N PRO A 446 16.37 -9.95 4.77
CA PRO A 446 16.39 -10.99 3.75
C PRO A 446 15.24 -11.99 3.87
N GLY A 447 14.78 -12.47 2.71
CA GLY A 447 13.75 -13.51 2.61
C GLY A 447 12.32 -13.01 2.79
N LYS A 448 12.03 -11.72 2.57
CA LYS A 448 10.66 -11.17 2.59
C LYS A 448 10.27 -10.62 1.23
N ILE A 449 8.97 -10.41 1.05
CA ILE A 449 8.30 -9.79 -0.11
C ILE A 449 8.40 -10.62 -1.39
N LEU A 450 9.61 -10.93 -1.85
CA LEU A 450 9.85 -11.55 -3.15
C LEU A 450 9.95 -13.07 -3.04
N PRO A 451 9.28 -13.84 -3.94
CA PRO A 451 9.37 -15.29 -3.95
C PRO A 451 10.81 -15.81 -4.04
N LEU A 452 11.13 -16.78 -3.19
CA LEU A 452 12.36 -17.56 -3.19
C LEU A 452 12.20 -18.87 -3.98
N PRO A 453 13.30 -19.53 -4.41
CA PRO A 453 13.22 -20.78 -5.15
C PRO A 453 12.40 -21.87 -4.44
N GLU A 454 12.46 -21.93 -3.11
CA GLU A 454 11.69 -22.89 -2.30
C GLU A 454 10.18 -22.63 -2.26
N ASP A 455 9.72 -21.43 -2.65
CA ASP A 455 8.29 -21.13 -2.76
C ASP A 455 7.62 -21.80 -3.97
N GLY A 456 8.43 -22.45 -4.83
CA GLY A 456 7.97 -23.22 -5.99
C GLY A 456 7.58 -22.34 -7.18
N SER A 457 6.80 -22.93 -8.09
CA SER A 457 6.12 -22.22 -9.18
C SER A 457 4.65 -22.02 -8.83
N ALA A 458 4.01 -20.98 -9.35
CA ALA A 458 2.55 -20.91 -9.29
C ALA A 458 1.95 -22.20 -9.90
N ASP A 459 1.07 -22.87 -9.15
CA ASP A 459 0.23 -23.94 -9.69
C ASP A 459 -0.74 -23.34 -10.74
N GLY A 460 -0.24 -23.11 -11.96
CA GLY A 460 -0.92 -22.45 -13.08
C GLY A 460 -0.39 -21.06 -13.45
N VAL A 461 -0.83 -20.57 -14.63
CA VAL A 461 -0.65 -19.19 -15.13
C VAL A 461 -1.16 -18.19 -14.07
N PRO A 462 -0.57 -16.97 -13.93
CA PRO A 462 -1.08 -15.94 -13.02
C PRO A 462 -2.61 -15.83 -13.07
N ALA A 463 -3.24 -15.85 -11.90
CA ALA A 463 -4.71 -15.87 -11.80
C ALA A 463 -5.33 -14.56 -12.32
N LEU A 464 -4.57 -13.45 -12.27
CA LEU A 464 -5.01 -12.17 -12.79
C LEU A 464 -4.93 -12.14 -14.32
N ARG A 465 -6.07 -12.29 -15.00
CA ARG A 465 -6.15 -12.16 -16.47
C ARG A 465 -5.84 -10.73 -16.91
N ARG A 466 -4.74 -10.56 -17.63
CA ARG A 466 -4.31 -9.27 -18.21
C ARG A 466 -4.83 -9.12 -19.64
N ARG A 467 -5.10 -7.87 -20.04
CA ARG A 467 -5.53 -7.55 -21.41
C ARG A 467 -4.34 -7.73 -22.37
N PRO A 468 -4.49 -8.39 -23.53
CA PRO A 468 -3.41 -8.46 -24.51
C PRO A 468 -3.05 -7.06 -25.02
N PRO A 469 -1.80 -6.81 -25.44
CA PRO A 469 -1.44 -5.53 -26.05
C PRO A 469 -2.26 -5.26 -27.33
N SER A 470 -2.58 -3.99 -27.58
CA SER A 470 -3.19 -3.53 -28.83
C SER A 470 -2.19 -3.55 -29.98
N ASP A 471 -2.66 -3.46 -31.23
CA ASP A 471 -1.77 -3.42 -32.41
C ASP A 471 -0.75 -2.28 -32.34
N ALA A 472 -1.17 -1.11 -31.83
CA ALA A 472 -0.28 0.03 -31.60
C ALA A 472 0.79 -0.28 -30.54
N GLN A 473 0.41 -0.98 -29.47
CA GLN A 473 1.35 -1.42 -28.44
C GLN A 473 2.32 -2.48 -28.98
N TRP A 474 1.84 -3.47 -29.72
CA TRP A 474 2.67 -4.48 -30.36
C TRP A 474 3.66 -3.87 -31.34
N SER A 475 3.23 -2.91 -32.17
CA SER A 475 4.12 -2.19 -33.07
C SER A 475 5.25 -1.49 -32.32
N LEU A 476 4.94 -0.85 -31.18
CA LEU A 476 5.96 -0.21 -30.35
C LEU A 476 6.89 -1.22 -29.66
N ILE A 477 6.36 -2.33 -29.15
CA ILE A 477 7.13 -3.41 -28.52
C ILE A 477 8.15 -3.99 -29.51
N GLU A 478 7.70 -4.34 -30.72
CA GLU A 478 8.58 -4.90 -31.76
C GLU A 478 9.65 -3.91 -32.20
N ARG A 479 9.30 -2.61 -32.32
CA ARG A 479 10.30 -1.58 -32.61
C ARG A 479 11.36 -1.49 -31.51
N VAL A 480 10.95 -1.50 -30.24
CA VAL A 480 11.92 -1.48 -29.12
C VAL A 480 12.81 -2.71 -29.13
N ARG A 481 12.28 -3.91 -29.43
CA ARG A 481 13.07 -5.16 -29.55
C ARG A 481 14.09 -5.09 -30.67
N GLU A 482 13.70 -4.61 -31.84
CA GLU A 482 14.59 -4.42 -32.99
C GLU A 482 15.78 -3.51 -32.61
N LYS A 483 15.47 -2.36 -32.01
CA LYS A 483 16.48 -1.38 -31.58
C LYS A 483 17.32 -1.85 -30.40
N ALA A 484 16.73 -2.67 -29.53
CA ALA A 484 17.44 -3.31 -28.45
C ALA A 484 18.52 -4.27 -28.96
N GLY A 485 18.26 -5.00 -30.04
CA GLY A 485 19.26 -5.83 -30.73
C GLY A 485 20.40 -5.01 -31.32
N ALA A 486 20.11 -3.79 -31.80
CA ALA A 486 21.08 -2.88 -32.41
C ALA A 486 21.87 -2.00 -31.41
N LYS A 487 21.52 -2.03 -30.10
CA LYS A 487 22.11 -1.19 -29.03
C LYS A 487 21.97 0.32 -29.29
N GLU A 488 20.92 0.73 -29.99
CA GLU A 488 20.65 2.15 -30.31
C GLU A 488 19.99 2.90 -29.12
N PRO A 489 20.25 4.21 -28.94
CA PRO A 489 19.52 5.04 -27.99
C PRO A 489 18.07 5.28 -28.43
N LEU A 490 17.15 5.27 -27.47
CA LEU A 490 15.72 5.42 -27.66
C LEU A 490 15.20 6.63 -26.90
N PHE A 491 14.45 7.50 -27.57
CA PHE A 491 13.91 8.73 -26.99
C PHE A 491 12.39 8.66 -26.82
N VAL A 492 11.92 8.50 -25.59
CA VAL A 492 10.50 8.40 -25.28
C VAL A 492 9.88 9.79 -25.22
N VAL A 493 8.93 10.08 -26.10
CA VAL A 493 8.27 11.38 -26.19
C VAL A 493 6.75 11.27 -26.29
N GLY A 494 6.05 12.13 -25.56
CA GLY A 494 4.63 12.41 -25.78
C GLY A 494 4.45 13.34 -26.99
N THR A 495 3.70 14.43 -26.81
CA THR A 495 3.55 15.51 -27.82
C THR A 495 4.75 16.45 -27.93
N ARG A 496 5.90 16.10 -27.32
CA ARG A 496 7.13 16.90 -27.24
C ARG A 496 6.98 18.29 -26.60
N THR A 497 5.84 18.60 -25.98
CA THR A 497 5.54 19.90 -25.34
C THR A 497 6.44 20.22 -24.15
N LYS A 498 7.17 19.23 -23.63
CA LYS A 498 8.07 19.35 -22.47
C LYS A 498 9.44 18.71 -22.73
N LEU A 499 9.80 18.48 -24.00
CA LEU A 499 11.12 17.90 -24.31
C LEU A 499 12.21 18.94 -24.03
N PRO A 500 13.22 18.65 -23.19
CA PRO A 500 14.33 19.57 -22.96
C PRO A 500 15.11 19.79 -24.26
N ALA A 501 15.60 21.01 -24.51
CA ALA A 501 16.34 21.34 -25.73
C ALA A 501 17.56 20.42 -25.93
N GLU A 502 18.26 20.09 -24.83
CA GLU A 502 19.41 19.19 -24.83
C GLU A 502 19.08 17.76 -25.29
N MET A 503 17.85 17.27 -25.02
CA MET A 503 17.36 15.98 -25.50
C MET A 503 16.82 16.04 -26.93
N ALA A 504 16.52 17.24 -27.45
CA ALA A 504 16.03 17.43 -28.82
C ALA A 504 17.16 17.37 -29.87
N GLU A 505 18.42 17.57 -29.45
CA GLU A 505 19.61 17.54 -30.30
C GLU A 505 20.23 16.14 -30.47
N ASP A 506 19.72 15.13 -29.75
CA ASP A 506 20.23 13.77 -29.81
C ASP A 506 19.80 13.01 -31.10
N LYS A 507 20.73 12.22 -31.67
CA LYS A 507 20.55 11.48 -32.93
C LYS A 507 19.88 10.09 -32.80
N GLY A 508 18.95 9.90 -31.85
CA GLY A 508 18.26 8.61 -31.66
C GLY A 508 16.84 8.55 -32.21
N GLU A 509 16.22 7.38 -32.11
CA GLU A 509 14.82 7.19 -32.54
C GLU A 509 13.85 7.76 -31.51
N PHE A 510 12.86 8.52 -31.96
CA PHE A 510 11.78 9.03 -31.12
C PHE A 510 10.61 8.03 -31.06
N LEU A 511 10.39 7.45 -29.89
CA LEU A 511 9.24 6.61 -29.58
C LEU A 511 8.07 7.48 -29.11
N THR A 512 6.86 7.23 -29.62
CA THR A 512 5.66 7.93 -29.18
C THR A 512 4.53 6.99 -28.82
N THR A 513 3.82 7.33 -27.74
CA THR A 513 2.61 6.61 -27.30
C THR A 513 1.33 7.25 -27.83
N ARG A 514 1.41 8.33 -28.63
CA ARG A 514 0.24 9.06 -29.13
C ARG A 514 -0.81 8.18 -29.85
N PRO A 515 -0.45 7.14 -30.64
CA PRO A 515 -1.43 6.25 -31.24
C PRO A 515 -2.29 5.44 -30.24
N MET A 516 -1.87 5.38 -28.97
CA MET A 516 -2.56 4.68 -27.90
C MET A 516 -3.38 5.71 -27.09
N SER A 517 -4.60 6.02 -27.51
CA SER A 517 -5.38 7.13 -26.95
C SER A 517 -6.80 6.77 -26.48
N ARG A 518 -7.05 5.50 -26.17
CA ARG A 518 -8.39 5.01 -25.78
C ARG A 518 -8.57 4.96 -24.27
N VAL A 519 -9.80 5.18 -23.82
CA VAL A 519 -10.28 4.68 -22.52
C VAL A 519 -10.55 3.18 -22.68
N LEU A 520 -9.83 2.38 -21.90
CA LEU A 520 -9.83 0.93 -22.01
C LEU A 520 -10.88 0.30 -21.08
N ASP A 521 -11.10 0.91 -19.92
CA ASP A 521 -12.03 0.44 -18.90
C ASP A 521 -12.46 1.61 -18.02
N PHE A 522 -13.77 1.78 -17.80
CA PHE A 522 -14.32 2.80 -16.92
C PHE A 522 -15.28 2.15 -15.92
N ASP A 523 -14.74 1.88 -14.74
CA ASP A 523 -15.43 1.21 -13.65
C ASP A 523 -15.97 2.22 -12.64
N ARG A 524 -17.26 2.55 -12.80
CA ARG A 524 -18.00 3.49 -11.93
C ARG A 524 -18.23 2.93 -10.53
N ALA A 525 -18.34 1.61 -10.37
CA ALA A 525 -18.56 1.00 -9.06
C ALA A 525 -17.26 1.00 -8.24
N ASN A 526 -16.12 0.80 -8.90
CA ASN A 526 -14.81 0.77 -8.27
C ASN A 526 -14.06 2.12 -8.29
N PHE A 527 -14.62 3.16 -8.90
CA PHE A 527 -14.00 4.48 -9.04
C PHE A 527 -12.61 4.38 -9.69
N THR A 528 -12.53 3.64 -10.78
CA THR A 528 -11.28 3.48 -11.52
C THR A 528 -11.48 3.63 -13.01
N VAL A 529 -10.48 4.19 -13.68
CA VAL A 529 -10.40 4.21 -15.14
C VAL A 529 -9.05 3.68 -15.57
N THR A 530 -9.01 2.80 -16.57
CA THR A 530 -7.77 2.38 -17.24
C THR A 530 -7.75 2.98 -18.64
N VAL A 531 -6.66 3.65 -18.99
CA VAL A 531 -6.55 4.39 -20.25
C VAL A 531 -5.18 4.22 -20.88
N GLU A 532 -5.11 4.32 -22.20
CA GLU A 532 -3.85 4.33 -22.92
C GLU A 532 -3.11 5.66 -22.72
N ALA A 533 -1.78 5.61 -22.58
CA ALA A 533 -0.96 6.74 -22.14
C ALA A 533 -0.89 7.91 -23.14
N GLY A 534 -1.27 7.70 -24.40
CA GLY A 534 -1.31 8.72 -25.45
C GLY A 534 -2.59 9.57 -25.48
N ILE A 535 -3.59 9.27 -24.64
CA ILE A 535 -4.82 10.07 -24.52
C ILE A 535 -4.48 11.49 -24.03
N LEU A 536 -5.12 12.51 -24.59
CA LEU A 536 -4.94 13.87 -24.11
C LEU A 536 -5.75 14.09 -22.83
N LEU A 537 -5.21 14.85 -21.88
CA LEU A 537 -5.89 15.10 -20.60
C LEU A 537 -7.27 15.76 -20.77
N ARG A 538 -7.42 16.62 -21.78
CA ARG A 538 -8.71 17.22 -22.14
C ARG A 538 -9.72 16.19 -22.66
N GLU A 539 -9.28 15.20 -23.41
CA GLU A 539 -10.13 14.14 -23.97
C GLU A 539 -10.60 13.24 -22.83
N LEU A 540 -9.67 12.82 -21.95
CA LEU A 540 -9.99 12.04 -20.76
C LEU A 540 -11.00 12.75 -19.85
N LYS A 541 -10.79 14.03 -19.53
CA LYS A 541 -11.74 14.79 -18.69
C LYS A 541 -13.09 14.97 -19.38
N ALA A 542 -13.12 15.23 -20.68
CA ALA A 542 -14.36 15.37 -21.44
C ALA A 542 -15.19 14.08 -21.47
N GLU A 543 -14.55 12.91 -21.35
CA GLU A 543 -15.24 11.62 -21.26
C GLU A 543 -15.79 11.33 -19.85
N LEU A 544 -15.04 11.69 -18.80
CA LEU A 544 -15.39 11.33 -17.41
C LEU A 544 -16.31 12.34 -16.72
N GLU A 545 -16.07 13.64 -16.92
CA GLU A 545 -16.76 14.69 -16.16
C GLU A 545 -18.28 14.77 -16.40
N PRO A 546 -18.81 14.55 -17.64
CA PRO A 546 -20.26 14.48 -17.87
C PRO A 546 -20.96 13.36 -17.09
N GLU A 547 -20.23 12.31 -16.76
CA GLU A 547 -20.71 11.16 -16.00
C GLU A 547 -20.60 11.40 -14.47
N GLY A 548 -20.17 12.59 -14.04
CA GLY A 548 -20.01 12.95 -12.63
C GLY A 548 -18.72 12.42 -11.99
N PHE A 549 -17.76 11.94 -12.78
CA PHE A 549 -16.50 11.40 -12.30
C PHE A 549 -15.32 12.30 -12.67
N TYR A 550 -14.44 12.52 -11.70
CA TYR A 550 -13.29 13.40 -11.85
C TYR A 550 -12.01 12.64 -11.64
N VAL A 551 -11.08 12.78 -12.57
CA VAL A 551 -9.69 12.38 -12.38
C VAL A 551 -8.93 13.51 -11.67
N PRO A 552 -8.28 13.26 -10.50
CA PRO A 552 -7.52 14.27 -9.75
C PRO A 552 -6.16 14.55 -10.40
N LEU A 553 -6.20 14.97 -11.66
CA LEU A 553 -5.05 15.37 -12.45
C LEU A 553 -5.29 16.78 -12.99
N PRO A 554 -4.26 17.65 -12.98
CA PRO A 554 -4.41 19.00 -13.48
C PRO A 554 -4.60 19.01 -15.00
N LEU A 555 -5.40 19.95 -15.49
CA LEU A 555 -5.58 20.13 -16.92
C LEU A 555 -4.37 20.88 -17.50
N MET A 556 -3.64 20.22 -18.39
CA MET A 556 -2.52 20.84 -19.11
C MET A 556 -2.37 20.29 -20.53
N PRO A 557 -1.68 21.00 -21.45
CA PRO A 557 -1.39 20.48 -22.77
C PRO A 557 -0.51 19.22 -22.71
N GLY A 558 -0.92 18.18 -23.45
CA GLY A 558 -0.14 16.95 -23.62
C GLY A 558 -0.93 15.68 -23.33
N THR A 559 -0.23 14.55 -23.42
CA THR A 559 -0.78 13.22 -23.14
C THR A 559 -0.70 12.90 -21.65
N LEU A 560 -1.51 11.93 -21.20
CA LEU A 560 -1.42 11.39 -19.85
C LEU A 560 0.00 10.87 -19.55
N GLY A 561 0.58 10.06 -20.42
CA GLY A 561 1.94 9.53 -20.25
C GLY A 561 2.98 10.64 -20.11
N GLY A 562 2.84 11.73 -20.86
CA GLY A 562 3.70 12.90 -20.72
C GLY A 562 3.51 13.64 -19.39
N LEU A 563 2.29 13.72 -18.85
CA LEU A 563 2.02 14.25 -17.51
C LEU A 563 2.69 13.40 -16.44
N LEU A 564 2.53 12.07 -16.51
CA LEU A 564 3.08 11.14 -15.53
C LEU A 564 4.62 11.13 -15.57
N ALA A 565 5.21 11.13 -16.77
CA ALA A 565 6.64 11.10 -16.94
C ALA A 565 7.34 12.35 -16.38
N VAL A 566 6.73 13.53 -16.45
CA VAL A 566 7.36 14.78 -15.97
C VAL A 566 6.90 15.22 -14.58
N ARG A 567 5.81 14.65 -14.06
CA ARG A 567 5.23 14.91 -12.73
C ARG A 567 5.33 16.38 -12.29
N PRO A 568 4.61 17.32 -12.92
CA PRO A 568 4.65 18.73 -12.54
C PRO A 568 4.04 19.01 -11.16
N TRP A 569 3.35 18.04 -10.55
CA TRP A 569 2.72 18.21 -9.25
C TRP A 569 2.84 16.89 -8.46
N PRO A 570 3.34 16.93 -7.21
CA PRO A 570 3.50 15.73 -6.38
C PRO A 570 2.19 14.97 -6.15
N GLY A 571 1.06 15.66 -6.07
CA GLY A 571 -0.24 15.03 -5.79
C GLY A 571 -0.75 14.09 -6.89
N ILE A 572 -0.15 14.11 -8.09
CA ILE A 572 -0.42 13.14 -9.17
C ILE A 572 -0.30 11.70 -8.65
N ARG A 573 0.64 11.43 -7.74
CA ARG A 573 0.91 10.08 -7.22
C ARG A 573 -0.30 9.42 -6.56
N ARG A 574 -1.16 10.21 -5.90
CA ARG A 574 -2.37 9.72 -5.20
C ARG A 574 -3.43 9.18 -6.16
N SER A 575 -3.33 9.57 -7.43
CA SER A 575 -4.26 9.14 -8.49
C SER A 575 -3.83 7.84 -9.15
N ILE A 576 -2.61 7.36 -8.96
CA ILE A 576 -2.06 6.21 -9.69
C ILE A 576 -2.27 4.92 -8.89
N LEU A 577 -2.94 3.94 -9.50
CA LEU A 577 -3.14 2.60 -8.95
C LEU A 577 -2.35 1.53 -9.70
N GLY A 578 -2.10 1.73 -10.99
CA GLY A 578 -1.32 0.79 -11.79
C GLY A 578 -0.85 1.39 -13.11
N LEU A 579 0.19 0.79 -13.68
CA LEU A 579 0.77 1.15 -14.97
C LEU A 579 1.11 -0.10 -15.77
N ARG A 580 0.85 -0.06 -17.07
CA ARG A 580 1.49 -0.96 -18.04
C ARG A 580 2.73 -0.29 -18.60
N ILE A 581 3.87 -0.97 -18.52
CA ILE A 581 5.14 -0.42 -18.99
C ILE A 581 5.85 -1.31 -20.00
N LEU A 582 6.73 -0.70 -20.78
CA LEU A 582 7.66 -1.32 -21.71
C LEU A 582 9.09 -0.89 -21.39
N LEU A 583 9.95 -1.86 -21.12
CA LEU A 583 11.37 -1.67 -20.81
C LEU A 583 12.21 -1.56 -22.09
N ALA A 584 13.46 -1.12 -21.92
CA ALA A 584 14.43 -0.88 -22.99
C ALA A 584 14.85 -2.14 -23.78
N ASP A 585 14.55 -3.33 -23.26
CA ASP A 585 14.81 -4.63 -23.90
C ASP A 585 13.59 -5.17 -24.66
N GLY A 586 12.47 -4.45 -24.64
CA GLY A 586 11.22 -4.87 -25.27
C GLY A 586 10.37 -5.83 -24.43
N SER A 587 10.74 -6.07 -23.17
CA SER A 587 9.85 -6.70 -22.19
C SER A 587 8.78 -5.70 -21.72
N PHE A 588 7.57 -6.19 -21.48
CA PHE A 588 6.47 -5.38 -20.96
C PHE A 588 5.81 -6.08 -19.78
N MET A 589 5.18 -5.30 -18.91
CA MET A 589 4.53 -5.81 -17.69
C MET A 589 3.52 -4.81 -17.13
N ASP A 590 2.52 -5.31 -16.42
CA ASP A 590 1.66 -4.50 -15.54
C ASP A 590 2.19 -4.47 -14.11
N LEU A 591 2.18 -3.26 -13.54
CA LEU A 591 2.55 -2.92 -12.17
C LEU A 591 1.31 -2.35 -11.46
N GLY A 592 1.08 -2.72 -10.21
CA GLY A 592 -0.09 -2.30 -9.44
C GLY A 592 -1.38 -3.01 -9.90
N GLY A 593 -2.52 -2.33 -9.80
CA GLY A 593 -3.82 -2.92 -10.14
C GLY A 593 -4.98 -1.91 -10.13
N LYS A 594 -6.20 -2.41 -9.96
CA LYS A 594 -7.43 -1.58 -9.89
C LYS A 594 -7.95 -1.37 -8.47
N VAL A 595 -7.40 -2.07 -7.49
CA VAL A 595 -7.80 -1.93 -6.09
C VAL A 595 -7.10 -0.73 -5.46
N VAL A 596 -7.79 -0.02 -4.55
CA VAL A 596 -7.26 1.18 -3.88
C VAL A 596 -6.18 0.80 -2.87
N LYS A 597 -6.41 -0.28 -2.12
CA LYS A 597 -5.45 -0.86 -1.19
C LYS A 597 -4.67 -1.95 -1.89
N ASN A 598 -3.36 -1.75 -2.01
CA ASN A 598 -2.44 -2.75 -2.54
C ASN A 598 -1.04 -2.52 -1.97
N VAL A 599 -0.56 -3.48 -1.19
CA VAL A 599 0.80 -3.48 -0.64
C VAL A 599 1.61 -4.69 -1.10
N ALA A 600 1.18 -5.30 -2.22
CA ALA A 600 1.80 -6.51 -2.74
C ALA A 600 3.04 -6.22 -3.61
N GLY A 601 4.19 -6.06 -2.95
CA GLY A 601 5.48 -5.79 -3.58
C GLY A 601 5.88 -4.32 -3.53
N TYR A 602 6.92 -3.95 -4.28
CA TYR A 602 7.38 -2.56 -4.33
C TYR A 602 6.47 -1.69 -5.21
N ASP A 603 6.24 -0.44 -4.81
CA ASP A 603 5.47 0.55 -5.58
C ASP A 603 6.28 1.10 -6.77
N LEU A 604 6.54 0.22 -7.73
CA LEU A 604 7.27 0.54 -8.96
C LEU A 604 6.46 1.49 -9.86
N GLN A 605 5.13 1.42 -9.81
CA GLN A 605 4.26 2.29 -10.60
C GLN A 605 4.40 3.77 -10.21
N ARG A 606 4.47 4.10 -8.91
CA ARG A 606 4.71 5.48 -8.49
C ARG A 606 6.15 5.87 -8.70
N ALA A 607 7.12 4.96 -8.52
CA ALA A 607 8.54 5.23 -8.78
C ALA A 607 8.83 5.72 -10.21
N LEU A 608 7.98 5.37 -11.19
CA LEU A 608 8.07 5.83 -12.58
C LEU A 608 7.64 7.29 -12.79
N LEU A 609 6.89 7.87 -11.86
CA LEU A 609 6.40 9.24 -11.97
C LEU A 609 7.57 10.21 -11.85
N GLY A 610 7.66 11.16 -12.77
CA GLY A 610 8.79 12.07 -12.82
C GLY A 610 10.07 11.42 -13.37
N SER A 611 10.02 10.22 -13.94
CA SER A 611 11.20 9.57 -14.54
C SER A 611 11.64 10.15 -15.88
N TRP A 612 10.85 11.04 -16.49
CA TRP A 612 11.07 11.59 -17.82
C TRP A 612 11.29 10.53 -18.89
N GLY A 613 10.69 9.34 -18.74
CA GLY A 613 10.85 8.23 -19.69
C GLY A 613 12.23 7.57 -19.63
N THR A 614 13.06 7.89 -18.64
CA THR A 614 14.38 7.28 -18.47
C THR A 614 14.28 5.85 -17.94
N LEU A 615 13.25 5.49 -17.17
CA LEU A 615 13.12 4.14 -16.62
C LEU A 615 12.38 3.18 -17.55
N ALA A 616 11.24 3.61 -18.11
CA ALA A 616 10.41 2.80 -18.98
C ALA A 616 9.49 3.68 -19.83
N VAL A 617 8.92 3.11 -20.89
CA VAL A 617 7.79 3.69 -21.62
C VAL A 617 6.49 3.34 -20.90
N ILE A 618 5.66 4.33 -20.58
CA ILE A 618 4.32 4.10 -20.02
C ILE A 618 3.34 3.86 -21.18
N LEU A 619 2.71 2.69 -21.22
CA LEU A 619 1.74 2.30 -22.26
C LEU A 619 0.29 2.54 -21.83
N GLU A 620 -0.04 2.22 -20.58
CA GLU A 620 -1.38 2.38 -19.99
C GLU A 620 -1.25 2.86 -18.53
N ALA A 621 -2.29 3.53 -18.05
CA ALA A 621 -2.41 3.89 -16.64
C ALA A 621 -3.81 3.60 -16.11
N THR A 622 -3.85 3.00 -14.92
CA THR A 622 -5.06 2.85 -14.11
C THR A 622 -5.08 3.93 -13.04
N LEU A 623 -6.14 4.74 -13.07
CA LEU A 623 -6.30 5.93 -12.23
C LEU A 623 -7.48 5.78 -11.28
N LYS A 624 -7.31 6.25 -10.04
CA LYS A 624 -8.41 6.47 -9.09
C LYS A 624 -9.25 7.66 -9.55
N LEU A 625 -10.57 7.50 -9.50
CA LEU A 625 -11.57 8.54 -9.75
C LEU A 625 -12.12 9.09 -8.45
N SER A 626 -12.67 10.30 -8.53
CA SER A 626 -13.39 10.96 -7.45
C SER A 626 -14.82 11.28 -7.90
N PRO A 627 -15.86 10.99 -7.09
CA PRO A 627 -17.23 11.43 -7.34
C PRO A 627 -17.45 12.91 -6.96
N VAL A 628 -16.44 13.54 -6.34
CA VAL A 628 -16.44 14.97 -6.00
C VAL A 628 -15.34 15.64 -6.79
N ARG A 629 -15.61 16.84 -7.34
CA ARG A 629 -14.60 17.60 -8.07
C ARG A 629 -13.42 17.89 -7.14
N PRO A 630 -12.21 17.37 -7.43
CA PRO A 630 -11.06 17.52 -6.55
C PRO A 630 -10.53 18.94 -6.62
N GLU A 631 -9.98 19.41 -5.49
CA GLU A 631 -9.18 20.63 -5.46
C GLU A 631 -7.82 20.35 -6.08
N ILE A 632 -7.52 21.06 -7.16
CA ILE A 632 -6.25 20.98 -7.87
C ILE A 632 -5.69 22.40 -7.94
N PRO A 633 -4.38 22.61 -7.75
CA PRO A 633 -3.78 23.94 -7.88
C PRO A 633 -4.13 24.60 -9.22
N ASN A 634 -4.54 25.87 -9.17
CA ASN A 634 -4.85 26.66 -10.37
C ASN A 634 -3.60 26.91 -11.24
N GLU A 635 -2.44 27.03 -10.59
CA GLU A 635 -1.14 27.18 -11.23
C GLU A 635 -0.27 25.97 -10.87
N LEU A 636 0.33 25.36 -11.89
CA LEU A 636 1.30 24.29 -11.71
C LEU A 636 2.71 24.87 -11.81
N PRO A 637 3.67 24.37 -11.00
CA PRO A 637 5.05 24.70 -11.22
C PRO A 637 5.52 24.14 -12.56
N LYS A 638 6.54 24.78 -13.14
CA LYS A 638 7.20 24.21 -14.32
C LYS A 638 7.84 22.87 -13.91
N PRO A 639 7.71 21.82 -14.73
CA PRO A 639 8.42 20.58 -14.47
C PRO A 639 9.92 20.85 -14.35
N GLU A 640 10.52 20.37 -13.26
CA GLU A 640 11.96 20.44 -13.06
C GLU A 640 12.63 19.22 -13.69
N LEU A 641 13.81 19.43 -14.26
CA LEU A 641 14.64 18.32 -14.72
C LEU A 641 15.05 17.47 -13.51
N PRO A 642 15.07 16.14 -13.65
CA PRO A 642 15.42 15.26 -12.55
C PRO A 642 16.82 15.54 -12.00
N GLN A 643 16.96 15.58 -10.68
CA GLN A 643 18.26 15.56 -10.03
C GLN A 643 18.62 14.13 -9.65
N PHE A 644 19.43 13.47 -10.48
CA PHE A 644 19.73 12.05 -10.32
C PHE A 644 20.87 11.81 -9.31
N GLY A 645 20.50 11.60 -8.05
CA GLY A 645 21.42 11.08 -7.03
C GLY A 645 21.86 9.63 -7.29
N ARG A 646 22.80 9.12 -6.48
CA ARG A 646 23.33 7.73 -6.59
C ARG A 646 22.25 6.64 -6.56
N TRP A 647 21.18 6.82 -5.79
CA TRP A 647 20.10 5.84 -5.66
C TRP A 647 19.17 5.83 -6.86
N HIS A 648 18.90 7.01 -7.43
CA HIS A 648 18.26 7.12 -8.74
C HIS A 648 19.08 6.42 -9.81
N ARG A 649 20.42 6.47 -9.69
CA ARG A 649 21.28 5.80 -10.66
C ARG A 649 21.16 4.28 -10.63
N LYS A 650 21.24 3.71 -9.42
CA LYS A 650 20.96 2.29 -9.16
C LYS A 650 19.57 1.87 -9.65
N LEU A 651 18.56 2.72 -9.46
CA LEU A 651 17.21 2.44 -9.94
C LEU A 651 17.15 2.35 -11.47
N LYS A 652 17.79 3.25 -12.20
CA LYS A 652 17.86 3.15 -13.67
C LYS A 652 18.64 1.93 -14.12
N GLU A 653 19.77 1.59 -13.51
CA GLU A 653 20.48 0.34 -13.83
C GLU A 653 19.55 -0.88 -13.67
N ALA A 654 18.68 -0.85 -12.64
CA ALA A 654 17.69 -1.89 -12.43
C ALA A 654 16.56 -1.93 -13.47
N PHE A 655 16.25 -0.83 -14.16
CA PHE A 655 15.22 -0.79 -15.22
C PHE A 655 15.81 -0.95 -16.62
N ASP A 656 16.89 -0.24 -16.91
CA ASP A 656 17.56 -0.09 -18.19
C ASP A 656 19.09 -0.15 -17.99
N PRO A 657 19.66 -1.36 -17.91
CA PRO A 657 21.05 -1.59 -17.54
C PRO A 657 22.02 -1.17 -18.67
N ASP A 658 21.51 -1.09 -19.90
CA ASP A 658 22.25 -0.66 -21.08
C ASP A 658 22.13 0.86 -21.34
N GLY A 659 21.39 1.60 -20.51
CA GLY A 659 21.25 3.05 -20.61
C GLY A 659 20.72 3.51 -21.97
N ARG A 660 19.66 2.89 -22.49
CA ARG A 660 19.10 3.14 -23.82
C ARG A 660 18.00 4.19 -23.83
N LEU A 661 17.09 4.16 -22.86
CA LEU A 661 15.95 5.07 -22.78
C LEU A 661 16.35 6.43 -22.23
N ASN A 662 16.09 7.50 -22.98
CA ASN A 662 16.32 8.90 -22.59
C ASN A 662 17.63 9.05 -21.78
N ARG A 663 18.76 8.83 -22.47
CA ARG A 663 20.09 8.80 -21.84
C ARG A 663 20.29 9.99 -20.90
N TRP A 664 20.84 9.69 -19.73
CA TRP A 664 21.35 10.75 -18.87
C TRP A 664 22.55 11.40 -19.54
N ARG A 665 22.61 12.72 -19.47
CA ARG A 665 23.84 13.47 -19.75
C ARG A 665 24.44 13.93 -18.43
#